data_AF-E2SAJ1-F1
#
_entry.id   AF-E2SAJ1-F1
#
_cell.length_a   1.000
_cell.length_b   1.000
_cell.length_c   1.000
_cell.angle_alpha   90.00
_cell.angle_beta   90.00
_cell.angle_gamma   90.00
#
_symmetry.space_group_name_H-M   'P 1'
#
loop_
_entity.id
_entity.type
_entity.pdbx_description
1 polymer ?
#
loop_
_entity_poly.entity_id
_entity_poly.type
_entity_poly.pdbx_seq_one_letter_code
_entity_poly.pdbx_strand_id
1 'polypeptide(L)'
;MRADSGRWTEVTPSRFVHEREGLEFVRDNLPSSEPYHAWSNFEFIDKDGRQYEVDLLVLGPAGLHLVELKAWAGRITGNDYDWLEHNPGLAHPKRRGNPLGLTSTKAKALKEWLERAAKRLGHNVEIPFVHESLFLHGAAVDARGLPENVRQLVFGRDDATNNGMRRIVVDRLGMPPRRGGPLGSPQRKSLERLLTEIGLRRRSREIKVGQWVLDDEQLGSGWGWVDHRAHHATFGDQRARVRRWFVPEGSGAGEVALVQQAARREYEQLYGLSHPGLVAPTEYHEMEGAAAGLVFKDVEGAVPLSTWVDGDGAAATIEVRLHVVRELAEVIRYAHGHGLAHRGLDPSSVSVCPQASGMPRVLVRDWQSAGSADAASSTTTHHARDLADHAAESDRVYAAPEVLRGMTVDRRLADVFSVGALSYLVITGKAPAADEASLRARLESDEGLMLSADVDSPLEALEDAVWSATCPRVHERCAGIDQYLTELDQVLNDITSPPEDSGLVDPVEAVPGDLVADDMIVVRRLGEGSTSIALLVEREDGQQAVLKAARDDNKAERLKEEAATLERVPPSNLVARLMEPVLDIGGRTSLLIELAGEQSLSAEISRHGPASTWVGLTAFTCRWPELDLNSRISPSASGIELLPTSLGPHTRVTPVSANSTVDSVMPR
;
A
#
# COMPACT_ATOMS: atom_id res chain seq x y z
N MET A 1 -25.32 -4.50 -43.21
CA MET A 1 -24.91 -5.57 -44.14
C MET A 1 -25.97 -6.65 -44.03
N ARG A 2 -26.56 -7.11 -45.14
CA ARG A 2 -27.64 -8.10 -45.05
C ARG A 2 -27.13 -9.43 -44.49
N ALA A 3 -27.96 -10.15 -43.73
CA ALA A 3 -27.58 -11.41 -43.08
C ALA A 3 -27.18 -12.54 -44.06
N ASP A 4 -27.58 -12.44 -45.33
CA ASP A 4 -27.25 -13.35 -46.43
C ASP A 4 -26.00 -12.92 -47.22
N SER A 5 -25.34 -11.82 -46.83
CA SER A 5 -24.13 -11.33 -47.47
C SER A 5 -22.94 -12.24 -47.17
N GLY A 6 -22.33 -12.84 -48.21
CA GLY A 6 -21.08 -13.60 -48.09
C GLY A 6 -19.84 -12.77 -47.70
N ARG A 7 -20.04 -11.54 -47.22
CA ARG A 7 -19.01 -10.62 -46.71
C ARG A 7 -18.97 -10.55 -45.18
N TRP A 8 -19.85 -11.28 -44.51
CA TRP A 8 -19.79 -11.50 -43.07
C TRP A 8 -19.50 -12.98 -42.82
N THR A 9 -18.31 -13.26 -42.30
CA THR A 9 -17.88 -14.61 -41.94
C THR A 9 -17.91 -14.74 -40.42
N GLU A 10 -18.92 -15.42 -39.89
CA GLU A 10 -18.94 -15.82 -38.48
C GLU A 10 -18.19 -17.14 -38.34
N VAL A 11 -17.03 -17.13 -37.67
CA VAL A 11 -16.20 -18.32 -37.51
C VAL A 11 -16.77 -19.23 -36.42
N THR A 12 -17.23 -18.62 -35.33
CA THR A 12 -17.89 -19.31 -34.22
C THR A 12 -19.06 -18.45 -33.71
N PRO A 13 -20.28 -18.98 -33.51
CA PRO A 13 -21.34 -18.21 -32.88
C PRO A 13 -20.97 -17.87 -31.43
N SER A 14 -21.12 -16.61 -31.03
CA SER A 14 -20.91 -16.24 -29.62
C SER A 14 -21.99 -16.87 -28.73
N ARG A 15 -21.55 -17.40 -27.58
CA ARG A 15 -22.43 -17.97 -26.55
C ARG A 15 -23.13 -16.88 -25.73
N PHE A 16 -22.53 -15.69 -25.65
CA PHE A 16 -23.03 -14.60 -24.83
C PHE A 16 -24.02 -13.74 -25.61
N VAL A 17 -25.21 -13.55 -25.03
CA VAL A 17 -26.30 -12.78 -25.66
C VAL A 17 -25.84 -11.35 -25.98
N HIS A 18 -25.16 -10.70 -25.04
CA HIS A 18 -24.72 -9.32 -25.19
C HIS A 18 -23.67 -9.16 -26.31
N GLU A 19 -22.73 -10.08 -26.44
CA GLU A 19 -21.72 -10.04 -27.49
C GLU A 19 -22.37 -10.19 -28.87
N ARG A 20 -23.36 -11.10 -29.01
CA ARG A 20 -24.17 -11.23 -30.22
C ARG A 20 -24.89 -9.92 -30.56
N GLU A 21 -25.51 -9.25 -29.59
CA GLU A 21 -26.19 -7.97 -29.83
C GLU A 21 -25.23 -6.89 -30.37
N GLY A 22 -24.00 -6.82 -29.84
CA GLY A 22 -22.98 -5.90 -30.33
C GLY A 22 -22.53 -6.22 -31.77
N LEU A 23 -22.30 -7.50 -32.07
CA LEU A 23 -21.95 -7.96 -33.43
C LEU A 23 -23.07 -7.72 -34.43
N GLU A 24 -24.32 -8.02 -34.04
CA GLU A 24 -25.52 -7.77 -34.85
C GLU A 24 -25.70 -6.29 -35.14
N PHE A 25 -25.48 -5.42 -34.15
CA PHE A 25 -25.52 -3.98 -34.36
C PHE A 25 -24.54 -3.52 -35.44
N VAL A 26 -23.26 -3.95 -35.33
CA VAL A 26 -22.25 -3.59 -36.33
C VAL A 26 -22.61 -4.18 -37.69
N ARG A 27 -22.98 -5.46 -37.75
CA ARG A 27 -23.39 -6.15 -38.97
C ARG A 27 -24.50 -5.38 -39.66
N ASP A 28 -25.56 -5.01 -38.97
CA ASP A 28 -26.75 -4.40 -39.57
C ASP A 28 -26.45 -3.00 -40.12
N ASN A 29 -25.57 -2.24 -39.45
CA ASN A 29 -25.17 -0.89 -39.85
C ASN A 29 -24.01 -0.83 -40.86
N LEU A 30 -23.21 -1.90 -41.01
CA LEU A 30 -22.07 -1.92 -41.94
C LEU A 30 -22.54 -1.89 -43.41
N PRO A 31 -21.95 -1.10 -44.31
CA PRO A 31 -22.37 -1.10 -45.72
C PRO A 31 -22.16 -2.47 -46.38
N SER A 32 -23.07 -2.87 -47.29
CA SER A 32 -22.94 -4.14 -48.04
C SER A 32 -22.07 -4.02 -49.29
N SER A 33 -21.54 -2.84 -49.57
CA SER A 33 -20.68 -2.57 -50.72
C SER A 33 -19.21 -2.87 -50.41
N GLU A 34 -18.40 -2.97 -51.45
CA GLU A 34 -16.96 -2.86 -51.32
C GLU A 34 -16.55 -1.54 -50.61
N PRO A 35 -15.49 -1.50 -49.79
CA PRO A 35 -14.52 -2.56 -49.44
C PRO A 35 -14.93 -3.47 -48.27
N TYR A 36 -16.14 -3.34 -47.74
CA TYR A 36 -16.51 -3.94 -46.45
C TYR A 36 -16.55 -5.46 -46.50
N HIS A 37 -15.77 -6.09 -45.61
CA HIS A 37 -15.80 -7.52 -45.28
C HIS A 37 -15.52 -7.66 -43.78
N ALA A 38 -16.19 -8.58 -43.09
CA ALA A 38 -16.04 -8.78 -41.66
C ALA A 38 -15.86 -10.26 -41.32
N TRP A 39 -15.01 -10.52 -40.32
CA TRP A 39 -14.80 -11.83 -39.70
C TRP A 39 -15.00 -11.70 -38.20
N SER A 40 -15.83 -12.55 -37.60
CA SER A 40 -16.13 -12.51 -36.16
C SER A 40 -15.77 -13.82 -35.45
N ASN A 41 -15.44 -13.69 -34.16
CA ASN A 41 -15.27 -14.77 -33.19
C ASN A 41 -14.27 -15.85 -33.63
N PHE A 42 -13.04 -15.42 -33.89
CA PHE A 42 -11.94 -16.31 -34.26
C PHE A 42 -10.74 -16.14 -33.36
N GLU A 43 -9.89 -17.15 -33.33
CA GLU A 43 -8.63 -17.13 -32.60
C GLU A 43 -7.44 -17.18 -33.56
N PHE A 44 -6.33 -16.60 -33.13
CA PHE A 44 -5.03 -16.81 -33.75
C PHE A 44 -3.94 -16.98 -32.69
N ILE A 45 -2.84 -17.62 -33.10
CA ILE A 45 -1.64 -17.78 -32.28
C ILE A 45 -0.54 -16.95 -32.90
N ASP A 46 0.10 -16.08 -32.11
CA ASP A 46 1.21 -15.27 -32.60
C ASP A 46 2.51 -16.08 -32.77
N LYS A 47 3.62 -15.40 -33.04
CA LYS A 47 4.92 -16.07 -33.21
C LYS A 47 5.47 -16.63 -31.90
N ASP A 48 5.03 -16.09 -30.77
CA ASP A 48 5.53 -16.40 -29.44
C ASP A 48 4.63 -17.43 -28.73
N GLY A 49 3.57 -17.90 -29.40
CA GLY A 49 2.65 -18.90 -28.87
C GLY A 49 1.45 -18.32 -28.11
N ARG A 50 1.30 -16.98 -28.09
CA ARG A 50 0.16 -16.33 -27.43
C ARG A 50 -1.09 -16.55 -28.25
N GLN A 51 -2.10 -17.05 -27.57
CA GLN A 51 -3.44 -17.21 -28.13
C GLN A 51 -4.23 -15.91 -27.91
N TYR A 52 -4.65 -15.30 -29.02
CA TYR A 52 -5.55 -14.16 -29.00
C TYR A 52 -6.90 -14.55 -29.59
N GLU A 53 -7.96 -14.24 -28.87
CA GLU A 53 -9.32 -14.25 -29.40
C GLU A 53 -9.62 -12.89 -30.04
N VAL A 54 -10.30 -12.83 -31.18
CA VAL A 54 -10.75 -11.61 -31.86
C VAL A 54 -12.27 -11.63 -32.03
N ASP A 55 -12.96 -10.71 -31.37
CA ASP A 55 -14.42 -10.57 -31.46
C ASP A 55 -14.84 -10.17 -32.88
N LEU A 56 -14.21 -9.15 -33.45
CA LEU A 56 -14.53 -8.67 -34.79
C LEU A 56 -13.32 -8.06 -35.51
N LEU A 57 -13.08 -8.51 -36.74
CA LEU A 57 -12.15 -7.91 -37.70
C LEU A 57 -12.93 -7.41 -38.91
N VAL A 58 -12.78 -6.14 -39.27
CA VAL A 58 -13.45 -5.53 -40.43
C VAL A 58 -12.42 -4.95 -41.41
N LEU A 59 -12.52 -5.35 -42.67
CA LEU A 59 -11.88 -4.66 -43.78
C LEU A 59 -12.73 -3.43 -44.15
N GLY A 60 -12.18 -2.23 -43.98
CA GLY A 60 -12.81 -0.95 -44.31
C GLY A 60 -11.99 -0.14 -45.33
N PRO A 61 -12.42 1.10 -45.67
CA PRO A 61 -11.72 1.95 -46.62
C PRO A 61 -10.29 2.32 -46.22
N ALA A 62 -10.02 2.39 -44.91
CA ALA A 62 -8.73 2.76 -44.35
C ALA A 62 -7.83 1.58 -43.94
N GLY A 63 -8.22 0.34 -44.24
CA GLY A 63 -7.46 -0.86 -43.88
C GLY A 63 -8.25 -1.86 -43.06
N LEU A 64 -7.57 -2.58 -42.18
CA LEU A 64 -8.18 -3.55 -41.26
C LEU A 64 -8.52 -2.86 -39.94
N HIS A 65 -9.64 -3.24 -39.33
CA HIS A 65 -10.11 -2.73 -38.06
C HIS A 65 -10.36 -3.90 -37.12
N LEU A 66 -9.55 -4.01 -36.08
CA LEU A 66 -9.77 -4.95 -34.99
C LEU A 66 -10.65 -4.26 -33.95
N VAL A 67 -11.84 -4.81 -33.73
CA VAL A 67 -12.84 -4.29 -32.82
C VAL A 67 -13.00 -5.25 -31.65
N GLU A 68 -12.67 -4.76 -30.45
CA GLU A 68 -12.93 -5.44 -29.18
C GLU A 68 -14.30 -4.99 -28.67
N LEU A 69 -15.18 -5.92 -28.33
CA LEU A 69 -16.54 -5.65 -27.88
C LEU A 69 -16.63 -5.76 -26.36
N LYS A 70 -17.21 -4.74 -25.72
CA LYS A 70 -17.56 -4.79 -24.29
C LYS A 70 -18.98 -4.28 -24.07
N ALA A 71 -19.81 -5.12 -23.44
CA ALA A 71 -21.18 -4.81 -23.10
C ALA A 71 -21.30 -3.98 -21.80
N TRP A 72 -20.38 -3.06 -21.55
CA TRP A 72 -20.38 -2.23 -20.34
C TRP A 72 -21.46 -1.16 -20.41
N ALA A 73 -22.10 -0.89 -19.28
CA ALA A 73 -23.25 0.01 -19.18
C ALA A 73 -23.04 1.10 -18.13
N GLY A 74 -23.74 2.23 -18.30
CA GLY A 74 -23.63 3.37 -17.39
C GLY A 74 -22.37 4.22 -17.58
N ARG A 75 -21.98 4.98 -16.55
CA ARG A 75 -20.84 5.91 -16.66
C ARG A 75 -19.53 5.14 -16.51
N ILE A 76 -18.57 5.42 -17.38
CA ILE A 76 -17.22 4.84 -17.35
C ILE A 76 -16.23 5.92 -16.94
N THR A 77 -15.43 5.62 -15.91
CA THR A 77 -14.30 6.44 -15.42
C THR A 77 -13.07 5.55 -15.31
N GLY A 78 -11.86 6.10 -15.24
CA GLY A 78 -10.67 5.26 -15.06
C GLY A 78 -9.38 5.97 -15.38
N ASN A 79 -8.28 5.25 -15.13
CA ASN A 79 -6.91 5.66 -15.42
C ASN A 79 -6.27 4.70 -16.44
N ASP A 80 -4.94 4.75 -16.57
CA ASP A 80 -4.20 3.92 -17.53
C ASP A 80 -4.20 2.42 -17.17
N TYR A 81 -4.48 2.07 -15.91
CA TYR A 81 -4.51 0.69 -15.42
C TYR A 81 -5.92 0.11 -15.41
N ASP A 82 -6.88 0.87 -14.86
CA ASP A 82 -8.18 0.36 -14.45
C ASP A 82 -9.32 1.34 -14.71
N TRP A 83 -10.43 0.79 -15.18
CA TRP A 83 -11.67 1.50 -15.42
C TRP A 83 -12.78 0.99 -14.50
N LEU A 84 -13.69 1.87 -14.15
CA LEU A 84 -14.84 1.61 -13.30
C LEU A 84 -16.12 1.78 -14.13
N GLU A 85 -16.94 0.74 -14.11
CA GLU A 85 -18.27 0.70 -14.70
C GLU A 85 -19.31 1.08 -13.64
N HIS A 86 -19.76 2.33 -13.65
CA HIS A 86 -20.79 2.85 -12.76
C HIS A 86 -22.18 2.56 -13.35
N ASN A 87 -22.64 1.32 -13.14
CA ASN A 87 -23.95 0.87 -13.59
C ASN A 87 -24.99 1.07 -12.47
N PRO A 88 -26.10 1.80 -12.70
CA PRO A 88 -27.15 2.00 -11.69
C PRO A 88 -27.79 0.71 -11.15
N GLY A 89 -27.68 -0.40 -11.88
CA GLY A 89 -28.14 -1.71 -11.43
C GLY A 89 -27.19 -2.43 -10.47
N LEU A 90 -25.99 -1.89 -10.22
CA LEU A 90 -25.00 -2.45 -9.31
C LEU A 90 -24.89 -1.60 -8.04
N ALA A 91 -24.73 -2.27 -6.88
CA ALA A 91 -24.55 -1.59 -5.61
C ALA A 91 -23.26 -0.77 -5.54
N HIS A 92 -22.21 -1.23 -6.24
CA HIS A 92 -20.90 -0.57 -6.34
C HIS A 92 -20.41 -0.60 -7.79
N PRO A 93 -19.58 0.38 -8.20
CA PRO A 93 -18.97 0.39 -9.53
C PRO A 93 -18.19 -0.91 -9.78
N LYS A 94 -18.39 -1.51 -10.95
CA LYS A 94 -17.68 -2.73 -11.32
C LYS A 94 -16.32 -2.40 -11.93
N ARG A 95 -15.25 -2.84 -11.28
CA ARG A 95 -13.89 -2.66 -11.78
C ARG A 95 -13.61 -3.53 -13.01
N ARG A 96 -12.90 -2.96 -13.98
CA ARG A 96 -12.46 -3.56 -15.25
C ARG A 96 -11.01 -3.16 -15.49
N GLY A 97 -10.15 -4.08 -15.93
CA GLY A 97 -8.83 -3.69 -16.43
C GLY A 97 -8.97 -2.82 -17.68
N ASN A 98 -8.07 -1.85 -17.87
CA ASN A 98 -8.04 -1.03 -19.09
C ASN A 98 -7.77 -1.94 -20.31
N PRO A 99 -8.74 -2.09 -21.24
CA PRO A 99 -8.62 -3.06 -22.32
C PRO A 99 -7.74 -2.55 -23.47
N LEU A 100 -7.39 -1.25 -23.51
CA LEU A 100 -6.72 -0.65 -24.66
C LEU A 100 -5.30 -1.19 -24.88
N GLY A 101 -4.53 -1.41 -23.80
CA GLY A 101 -3.18 -1.96 -23.89
C GLY A 101 -3.17 -3.35 -24.55
N LEU A 102 -4.07 -4.22 -24.10
CA LEU A 102 -4.28 -5.56 -24.68
C LEU A 102 -4.78 -5.47 -26.12
N THR A 103 -5.73 -4.57 -26.41
CA THR A 103 -6.28 -4.37 -27.75
C THR A 103 -5.20 -3.92 -28.75
N SER A 104 -4.32 -2.99 -28.36
CA SER A 104 -3.21 -2.52 -29.20
C SER A 104 -2.18 -3.63 -29.45
N THR A 105 -1.81 -4.37 -28.41
CA THR A 105 -0.93 -5.55 -28.51
C THR A 105 -1.50 -6.58 -29.48
N LYS A 106 -2.80 -6.88 -29.35
CA LYS A 106 -3.52 -7.81 -30.21
C LYS A 106 -3.56 -7.36 -31.67
N ALA A 107 -3.76 -6.07 -31.94
CA ALA A 107 -3.73 -5.51 -33.30
C ALA A 107 -2.34 -5.64 -33.96
N LYS A 108 -1.27 -5.35 -33.22
CA LYS A 108 0.12 -5.55 -33.69
C LYS A 108 0.42 -7.02 -33.97
N ALA A 109 0.07 -7.89 -33.04
CA ALA A 109 0.25 -9.34 -33.18
C ALA A 109 -0.53 -9.91 -34.38
N LEU A 110 -1.75 -9.43 -34.61
CA LEU A 110 -2.56 -9.84 -35.77
C LEU A 110 -1.89 -9.44 -37.09
N LYS A 111 -1.36 -8.22 -37.17
CA LYS A 111 -0.66 -7.75 -38.37
C LYS A 111 0.55 -8.64 -38.69
N GLU A 112 1.43 -8.86 -37.72
CA GLU A 112 2.61 -9.72 -37.88
C GLU A 112 2.23 -11.15 -38.25
N TRP A 113 1.16 -11.68 -37.65
CA TRP A 113 0.63 -12.99 -37.97
C TRP A 113 0.15 -13.09 -39.42
N LEU A 114 -0.59 -12.09 -39.93
CA LEU A 114 -1.02 -12.01 -41.32
C LEU A 114 0.17 -11.90 -42.29
N GLU A 115 1.18 -11.09 -41.97
CA GLU A 115 2.39 -10.95 -42.81
C GLU A 115 3.17 -12.27 -42.91
N ARG A 116 3.34 -12.98 -41.78
CA ARG A 116 3.97 -14.31 -41.78
C ARG A 116 3.16 -15.32 -42.56
N ALA A 117 1.84 -15.32 -42.41
CA ALA A 117 0.96 -16.21 -43.16
C ALA A 117 1.02 -15.93 -44.67
N ALA A 118 1.02 -14.66 -45.08
CA ALA A 118 1.17 -14.26 -46.48
C ALA A 118 2.47 -14.81 -47.07
N LYS A 119 3.59 -14.63 -46.36
CA LYS A 119 4.90 -15.14 -46.77
C LYS A 119 4.91 -16.67 -46.87
N ARG A 120 4.37 -17.37 -45.86
CA ARG A 120 4.33 -18.85 -45.79
C ARG A 120 3.49 -19.46 -46.91
N LEU A 121 2.36 -18.84 -47.24
CA LEU A 121 1.43 -19.30 -48.27
C LEU A 121 1.78 -18.75 -49.67
N GLY A 122 2.81 -17.91 -49.79
CA GLY A 122 3.27 -17.36 -51.07
C GLY A 122 2.38 -16.24 -51.63
N HIS A 123 1.57 -15.57 -50.80
CA HIS A 123 0.76 -14.42 -51.23
C HIS A 123 1.62 -13.16 -51.28
N ASN A 124 1.68 -12.52 -52.46
CA ASN A 124 2.29 -11.20 -52.62
C ASN A 124 1.24 -10.11 -52.31
N VAL A 125 0.95 -9.91 -51.03
CA VAL A 125 0.00 -8.90 -50.55
C VAL A 125 0.63 -8.09 -49.41
N GLU A 126 0.58 -6.78 -49.53
CA GLU A 126 0.94 -5.89 -48.42
C GLU A 126 -0.22 -5.84 -47.43
N ILE A 127 0.05 -6.21 -46.17
CA ILE A 127 -0.95 -6.19 -45.10
C ILE A 127 -1.17 -4.74 -44.66
N PRO A 128 -2.40 -4.21 -44.77
CA PRO A 128 -2.69 -2.84 -44.36
C PRO A 128 -2.52 -2.67 -42.84
N PHE A 129 -2.49 -1.42 -42.40
CA PHE A 129 -2.51 -1.13 -40.96
C PHE A 129 -3.76 -1.73 -40.31
N VAL A 130 -3.58 -2.36 -39.15
CA VAL A 130 -4.64 -2.91 -38.32
C VAL A 130 -4.95 -1.88 -37.24
N HIS A 131 -6.09 -1.23 -37.36
CA HIS A 131 -6.54 -0.23 -36.41
C HIS A 131 -7.25 -0.89 -35.24
N GLU A 132 -6.82 -0.57 -34.03
CA GLU A 132 -7.46 -0.95 -32.79
C GLU A 132 -8.71 -0.11 -32.52
N SER A 133 -9.74 -0.72 -31.95
CA SER A 133 -10.99 -0.06 -31.57
C SER A 133 -11.65 -0.80 -30.41
N LEU A 134 -12.00 -0.07 -29.35
CA LEU A 134 -12.83 -0.59 -28.27
C LEU A 134 -14.28 -0.15 -28.51
N PHE A 135 -15.19 -1.10 -28.72
CA PHE A 135 -16.61 -0.84 -28.93
C PHE A 135 -17.40 -1.11 -27.64
N LEU A 136 -17.81 -0.03 -26.97
CA LEU A 136 -18.71 -0.09 -25.82
C LEU A 136 -20.15 -0.01 -26.30
N HIS A 137 -20.87 -1.12 -26.19
CA HIS A 137 -22.20 -1.26 -26.79
C HIS A 137 -23.32 -1.55 -25.78
N GLY A 138 -23.02 -1.51 -24.48
CA GLY A 138 -24.00 -1.69 -23.42
C GLY A 138 -24.97 -0.51 -23.30
N ALA A 139 -26.02 -0.70 -22.50
CA ALA A 139 -27.09 0.28 -22.35
C ALA A 139 -26.60 1.57 -21.66
N ALA A 140 -27.02 2.72 -22.19
CA ALA A 140 -26.77 4.04 -21.61
C ALA A 140 -25.30 4.30 -21.21
N VAL A 141 -24.36 3.73 -21.96
CA VAL A 141 -22.93 3.90 -21.68
C VAL A 141 -22.49 5.36 -21.92
N ASP A 142 -21.70 5.92 -21.01
CA ASP A 142 -21.14 7.26 -21.08
C ASP A 142 -19.66 7.25 -20.70
N ALA A 143 -18.79 7.55 -21.67
CA ALA A 143 -17.34 7.51 -21.51
C ALA A 143 -16.70 8.88 -21.24
N ARG A 144 -17.49 9.94 -20.98
CA ARG A 144 -16.94 11.28 -20.67
C ARG A 144 -16.10 11.35 -19.40
N GLY A 145 -16.18 10.32 -18.55
CA GLY A 145 -15.33 10.17 -17.37
C GLY A 145 -13.93 9.64 -17.67
N LEU A 146 -13.63 9.25 -18.91
CA LEU A 146 -12.30 8.81 -19.33
C LEU A 146 -11.43 9.98 -19.82
N PRO A 147 -10.10 9.90 -19.66
CA PRO A 147 -9.17 10.85 -20.26
C PRO A 147 -9.38 11.01 -21.77
N GLU A 148 -9.17 12.22 -22.29
CA GLU A 148 -9.48 12.52 -23.70
C GLU A 148 -8.65 11.72 -24.70
N ASN A 149 -7.35 11.51 -24.42
CA ASN A 149 -6.46 10.67 -25.21
C ASN A 149 -6.96 9.22 -25.30
N VAL A 150 -7.46 8.68 -24.19
CA VAL A 150 -8.03 7.32 -24.09
C VAL A 150 -9.34 7.22 -24.88
N ARG A 151 -10.23 8.20 -24.69
CA ARG A 151 -11.57 8.25 -25.28
C ARG A 151 -11.56 8.27 -26.82
N GLN A 152 -10.46 8.67 -27.47
CA GLN A 152 -10.32 8.65 -28.92
C GLN A 152 -10.33 7.25 -29.53
N LEU A 153 -9.97 6.22 -28.75
CA LEU A 153 -9.97 4.80 -29.14
C LEU A 153 -11.24 4.06 -28.71
N VAL A 154 -12.15 4.77 -28.02
CA VAL A 154 -13.41 4.23 -27.50
C VAL A 154 -14.56 4.67 -28.40
N PHE A 155 -15.32 3.70 -28.88
CA PHE A 155 -16.42 3.89 -29.81
C PHE A 155 -17.72 3.38 -29.20
N GLY A 156 -18.78 4.14 -29.44
CA GLY A 156 -20.14 3.79 -29.07
C GLY A 156 -20.97 3.44 -30.30
N ARG A 157 -22.23 3.06 -30.04
CA ARG A 157 -23.19 2.78 -31.11
C ARG A 157 -23.49 4.05 -31.91
N ASP A 158 -23.72 3.89 -33.20
CA ASP A 158 -24.03 4.98 -34.13
C ASP A 158 -25.37 5.69 -33.84
N ASP A 159 -26.29 4.98 -33.17
CA ASP A 159 -27.58 5.51 -32.70
C ASP A 159 -27.48 6.20 -31.33
N ALA A 160 -26.36 6.07 -30.63
CA ALA A 160 -26.14 6.70 -29.34
C ALA A 160 -25.49 8.08 -29.50
N THR A 161 -26.09 9.08 -28.84
CA THR A 161 -25.60 10.46 -28.86
C THR A 161 -25.27 10.94 -27.44
N ASN A 162 -24.38 11.92 -27.32
CA ASN A 162 -24.07 12.63 -26.05
C ASN A 162 -23.46 11.75 -24.94
N ASN A 163 -22.65 10.75 -25.31
CA ASN A 163 -21.97 9.82 -24.40
C ASN A 163 -20.43 9.98 -24.41
N GLY A 164 -19.93 11.03 -25.04
CA GLY A 164 -18.50 11.31 -25.16
C GLY A 164 -17.73 10.40 -26.13
N MET A 165 -18.36 9.42 -26.77
CA MET A 165 -17.70 8.49 -27.68
C MET A 165 -17.95 8.85 -29.15
N ARG A 166 -17.06 8.39 -30.01
CA ARG A 166 -17.25 8.44 -31.47
C ARG A 166 -18.07 7.23 -31.94
N ARG A 167 -18.66 7.29 -33.12
CA ARG A 167 -19.53 6.23 -33.66
C ARG A 167 -18.72 5.12 -34.30
N ILE A 168 -18.99 3.87 -33.94
CA ILE A 168 -18.19 2.72 -34.41
C ILE A 168 -18.27 2.55 -35.94
N VAL A 169 -19.44 2.63 -36.56
CA VAL A 169 -19.53 2.39 -38.01
C VAL A 169 -19.13 3.65 -38.78
N VAL A 170 -19.79 4.78 -38.52
CA VAL A 170 -19.58 6.02 -39.29
C VAL A 170 -18.19 6.62 -39.08
N ASP A 171 -17.73 6.77 -37.84
CA ASP A 171 -16.50 7.54 -37.58
C ASP A 171 -15.22 6.68 -37.60
N ARG A 172 -15.34 5.35 -37.42
CA ARG A 172 -14.20 4.43 -37.28
C ARG A 172 -14.09 3.43 -38.42
N LEU A 173 -15.10 2.60 -38.66
CA LEU A 173 -15.06 1.57 -39.72
C LEU A 173 -15.19 2.18 -41.12
N GLY A 174 -15.93 3.29 -41.24
CA GLY A 174 -16.12 4.03 -42.48
C GLY A 174 -15.09 5.12 -42.74
N MET A 175 -14.08 5.25 -41.88
CA MET A 175 -13.12 6.36 -41.99
C MET A 175 -12.31 6.28 -43.31
N PRO A 176 -11.96 7.41 -43.93
CA PRO A 176 -11.13 7.44 -45.12
C PRO A 176 -9.67 7.08 -44.81
N PRO A 177 -8.90 6.58 -45.80
CA PRO A 177 -7.47 6.31 -45.64
C PRO A 177 -6.69 7.60 -45.35
N ARG A 178 -5.72 7.55 -44.43
CA ARG A 178 -4.88 8.72 -44.07
C ARG A 178 -3.88 9.11 -45.16
N ARG A 179 -3.44 8.16 -45.98
CA ARG A 179 -2.52 8.37 -47.12
C ARG A 179 -2.95 7.46 -48.27
N GLY A 180 -2.91 7.97 -49.50
CA GLY A 180 -3.34 7.24 -50.69
C GLY A 180 -4.87 7.12 -50.83
N GLY A 181 -5.31 6.31 -51.79
CA GLY A 181 -6.72 5.95 -51.98
C GLY A 181 -7.10 4.69 -51.20
N PRO A 182 -8.40 4.30 -51.20
CA PRO A 182 -8.84 3.03 -50.62
C PRO A 182 -8.07 1.85 -51.22
N LEU A 183 -7.97 0.75 -50.45
CA LEU A 183 -7.32 -0.48 -50.92
C LEU A 183 -7.89 -0.90 -52.28
N GLY A 184 -7.01 -1.11 -53.26
CA GLY A 184 -7.40 -1.51 -54.61
C GLY A 184 -8.13 -2.86 -54.62
N SER A 185 -8.98 -3.10 -55.63
CA SER A 185 -9.69 -4.38 -55.79
C SER A 185 -8.77 -5.61 -55.79
N PRO A 186 -7.58 -5.62 -56.43
CA PRO A 186 -6.67 -6.75 -56.38
C PRO A 186 -6.15 -7.05 -54.95
N GLN A 187 -5.72 -6.02 -54.22
CA GLN A 187 -5.18 -6.17 -52.88
C GLN A 187 -6.23 -6.71 -51.90
N ARG A 188 -7.47 -6.24 -51.99
CA ARG A 188 -8.59 -6.72 -51.16
C ARG A 188 -8.89 -8.19 -51.42
N LYS A 189 -8.98 -8.61 -52.69
CA LYS A 189 -9.19 -10.01 -53.05
C LYS A 189 -8.05 -10.90 -52.56
N SER A 190 -6.80 -10.45 -52.65
CA SER A 190 -5.66 -11.18 -52.10
C SER A 190 -5.74 -11.32 -50.59
N LEU A 191 -6.17 -10.28 -49.86
CA LEU A 191 -6.34 -10.32 -48.41
C LEU A 191 -7.49 -11.24 -47.98
N GLU A 192 -8.65 -11.17 -48.66
CA GLU A 192 -9.77 -12.07 -48.43
C GLU A 192 -9.36 -13.54 -48.68
N ARG A 193 -8.63 -13.79 -49.76
CA ARG A 193 -8.09 -15.11 -50.09
C ARG A 193 -7.10 -15.58 -49.04
N LEU A 194 -6.20 -14.72 -48.57
CA LEU A 194 -5.26 -15.02 -47.51
C LEU A 194 -5.98 -15.45 -46.23
N LEU A 195 -6.95 -14.65 -45.75
CA LEU A 195 -7.73 -14.96 -44.55
C LEU A 195 -8.53 -16.27 -44.69
N THR A 196 -9.03 -16.56 -45.89
CA THR A 196 -9.71 -17.82 -46.20
C THR A 196 -8.74 -19.01 -46.15
N GLU A 197 -7.57 -18.90 -46.78
CA GLU A 197 -6.56 -19.97 -46.85
C GLU A 197 -5.83 -20.20 -45.52
N ILE A 198 -5.70 -19.17 -44.68
CA ILE A 198 -5.17 -19.32 -43.32
C ILE A 198 -6.05 -20.26 -42.50
N GLY A 199 -7.36 -20.27 -42.75
CA GLY A 199 -8.32 -21.07 -42.00
C GLY A 199 -8.42 -20.59 -40.57
N LEU A 200 -9.08 -19.43 -40.36
CA LEU A 200 -9.33 -18.85 -39.04
C LEU A 200 -9.79 -19.93 -38.04
N ARG A 201 -9.09 -20.04 -36.90
CA ARG A 201 -9.38 -21.09 -35.93
C ARG A 201 -10.71 -20.78 -35.24
N ARG A 202 -11.52 -21.82 -35.05
CA ARG A 202 -12.71 -21.74 -34.20
C ARG A 202 -12.29 -21.45 -32.77
N ARG A 203 -13.13 -20.71 -32.05
CA ARG A 203 -12.93 -20.47 -30.62
C ARG A 203 -12.83 -21.82 -29.91
N SER A 204 -11.77 -22.00 -29.14
CA SER A 204 -11.44 -23.25 -28.48
C SER A 204 -12.52 -23.61 -27.44
N ARG A 205 -12.67 -24.91 -27.13
CA ARG A 205 -13.47 -25.33 -25.95
C ARG A 205 -12.89 -24.68 -24.69
N GLU A 206 -13.74 -24.49 -23.67
CA GLU A 206 -13.35 -24.06 -22.32
C GLU A 206 -11.97 -24.60 -21.94
N ILE A 207 -11.02 -23.69 -21.73
CA ILE A 207 -9.66 -24.05 -21.36
C ILE A 207 -9.66 -24.40 -19.88
N LYS A 208 -9.10 -25.57 -19.53
CA LYS A 208 -9.04 -26.05 -18.16
C LYS A 208 -7.61 -26.18 -17.66
N VAL A 209 -7.41 -25.82 -16.40
CA VAL A 209 -6.16 -26.03 -15.65
C VAL A 209 -6.53 -26.80 -14.39
N GLY A 210 -6.25 -28.11 -14.36
CA GLY A 210 -6.78 -28.98 -13.32
C GLY A 210 -8.31 -28.95 -13.28
N GLN A 211 -8.88 -28.54 -12.14
CA GLN A 211 -10.32 -28.36 -11.96
C GLN A 211 -10.81 -26.94 -12.25
N TRP A 212 -9.95 -26.03 -12.70
CA TRP A 212 -10.29 -24.64 -12.96
C TRP A 212 -10.62 -24.42 -14.42
N VAL A 213 -11.79 -23.84 -14.70
CA VAL A 213 -12.21 -23.42 -16.03
C VAL A 213 -11.90 -21.95 -16.19
N LEU A 214 -11.16 -21.59 -17.23
CA LEU A 214 -10.80 -20.21 -17.50
C LEU A 214 -11.98 -19.42 -18.05
N ASP A 215 -12.20 -18.24 -17.48
CA ASP A 215 -13.10 -17.24 -18.01
C ASP A 215 -12.41 -16.51 -19.18
N ASP A 216 -13.21 -15.87 -20.03
CA ASP A 216 -12.69 -15.13 -21.19
C ASP A 216 -11.94 -13.85 -20.80
N GLU A 217 -12.19 -13.36 -19.59
CA GLU A 217 -11.55 -12.18 -19.04
C GLU A 217 -10.07 -12.48 -18.71
N GLN A 218 -9.17 -11.93 -19.53
CA GLN A 218 -7.75 -11.85 -19.22
C GLN A 218 -7.51 -10.75 -18.20
N LEU A 219 -6.79 -11.08 -17.13
CA LEU A 219 -6.45 -10.16 -16.04
C LEU A 219 -5.10 -9.46 -16.28
N GLY A 220 -4.21 -10.10 -17.04
CA GLY A 220 -2.89 -9.58 -17.37
C GLY A 220 -2.14 -10.53 -18.30
N SER A 221 -1.11 -10.03 -18.96
CA SER A 221 -0.28 -10.85 -19.85
C SER A 221 1.15 -10.36 -19.85
N GLY A 222 2.09 -11.27 -20.04
CA GLY A 222 3.51 -10.96 -20.21
C GLY A 222 4.17 -11.87 -21.23
N TRP A 223 5.51 -11.87 -21.24
CA TRP A 223 6.26 -12.74 -22.13
C TRP A 223 6.18 -14.19 -21.68
N GLY A 224 5.57 -15.03 -22.51
CA GLY A 224 5.41 -16.45 -22.22
C GLY A 224 4.25 -16.78 -21.27
N TRP A 225 3.48 -15.79 -20.76
CA TRP A 225 2.35 -16.07 -19.86
C TRP A 225 1.13 -15.13 -19.99
N VAL A 226 -0.06 -15.63 -19.63
CA VAL A 226 -1.32 -14.87 -19.49
C VAL A 226 -2.04 -15.27 -18.20
N ASP A 227 -2.52 -14.29 -17.44
CA ASP A 227 -3.41 -14.48 -16.29
C ASP A 227 -4.87 -14.39 -16.73
N HIS A 228 -5.67 -15.35 -16.27
CA HIS A 228 -7.11 -15.40 -16.46
C HIS A 228 -7.82 -15.44 -15.11
N ARG A 229 -9.03 -14.89 -15.05
CA ARG A 229 -9.97 -15.29 -14.01
C ARG A 229 -10.47 -16.70 -14.31
N ALA A 230 -10.73 -17.50 -13.28
CA ALA A 230 -11.21 -18.86 -13.43
C ALA A 230 -12.25 -19.19 -12.35
N HIS A 231 -13.09 -20.17 -12.65
CA HIS A 231 -14.01 -20.77 -11.68
C HIS A 231 -13.79 -22.27 -11.56
N HIS A 232 -14.03 -22.82 -10.38
CA HIS A 232 -13.87 -24.26 -10.18
C HIS A 232 -14.99 -25.03 -10.88
N ALA A 233 -14.64 -26.05 -11.67
CA ALA A 233 -15.56 -26.79 -12.54
C ALA A 233 -16.73 -27.44 -11.78
N THR A 234 -16.46 -27.94 -10.57
CA THR A 234 -17.47 -28.55 -9.69
C THR A 234 -18.14 -27.55 -8.73
N PHE A 235 -17.41 -26.50 -8.32
CA PHE A 235 -17.80 -25.54 -7.29
C PHE A 235 -17.76 -24.14 -7.91
N GLY A 236 -18.72 -23.85 -8.79
CA GLY A 236 -18.66 -22.65 -9.64
C GLY A 236 -18.69 -21.30 -8.90
N ASP A 237 -18.95 -21.31 -7.59
CA ASP A 237 -18.82 -20.17 -6.69
C ASP A 237 -17.36 -19.86 -6.31
N GLN A 238 -16.48 -20.87 -6.32
CA GLN A 238 -15.07 -20.68 -6.06
C GLN A 238 -14.38 -20.03 -7.26
N ARG A 239 -13.60 -18.98 -6.98
CA ARG A 239 -12.84 -18.22 -7.95
C ARG A 239 -11.35 -18.35 -7.71
N ALA A 240 -10.59 -18.33 -8.80
CA ALA A 240 -9.14 -18.29 -8.80
C ALA A 240 -8.63 -17.36 -9.89
N ARG A 241 -7.39 -16.92 -9.72
CA ARG A 241 -6.58 -16.43 -10.83
C ARG A 241 -5.71 -17.57 -11.33
N VAL A 242 -5.71 -17.81 -12.64
CA VAL A 242 -4.87 -18.85 -13.24
C VAL A 242 -3.90 -18.22 -14.23
N ARG A 243 -2.61 -18.40 -13.98
CA ARG A 243 -1.53 -18.06 -14.92
C ARG A 243 -1.27 -19.24 -15.84
N ARG A 244 -1.31 -19.02 -17.15
CA ARG A 244 -0.91 -20.00 -18.15
C ARG A 244 0.41 -19.58 -18.78
N TRP A 245 1.35 -20.52 -18.83
CA TRP A 245 2.61 -20.39 -19.56
C TRP A 245 2.50 -21.04 -20.94
N PHE A 246 2.99 -20.40 -21.99
CA PHE A 246 2.95 -20.90 -23.37
C PHE A 246 4.32 -20.83 -24.03
N VAL A 247 4.44 -21.52 -25.16
CA VAL A 247 5.65 -21.66 -25.97
C VAL A 247 5.33 -21.33 -27.42
N PRO A 248 6.25 -20.71 -28.16
CA PRO A 248 6.11 -20.46 -29.60
C PRO A 248 5.62 -21.68 -30.38
N GLU A 249 4.75 -21.45 -31.36
CA GLU A 249 4.30 -22.53 -32.25
C GLU A 249 5.48 -23.03 -33.10
N GLY A 250 5.75 -24.34 -33.04
CA GLY A 250 6.92 -24.95 -33.67
C GLY A 250 8.16 -25.04 -32.78
N SER A 251 8.06 -24.63 -31.50
CA SER A 251 9.11 -24.86 -30.51
C SER A 251 9.47 -26.34 -30.37
N GLY A 252 10.78 -26.61 -30.30
CA GLY A 252 11.29 -27.95 -30.05
C GLY A 252 11.04 -28.41 -28.61
N ALA A 253 11.09 -29.71 -28.34
CA ALA A 253 10.87 -30.27 -27.01
C ALA A 253 11.75 -29.64 -25.90
N GLY A 254 12.96 -29.19 -26.24
CA GLY A 254 13.85 -28.50 -25.30
C GLY A 254 13.36 -27.13 -24.86
N GLU A 255 12.77 -26.33 -25.75
CA GLU A 255 12.21 -25.01 -25.42
C GLU A 255 10.97 -25.15 -24.54
N VAL A 256 10.14 -26.15 -24.82
CA VAL A 256 8.98 -26.48 -23.99
C VAL A 256 9.42 -26.84 -22.57
N ALA A 257 10.43 -27.70 -22.45
CA ALA A 257 11.00 -28.08 -21.16
C ALA A 257 11.57 -26.87 -20.39
N LEU A 258 12.19 -25.89 -21.08
CA LEU A 258 12.70 -24.67 -20.44
C LEU A 258 11.57 -23.81 -19.84
N VAL A 259 10.48 -23.60 -20.58
CA VAL A 259 9.32 -22.82 -20.07
C VAL A 259 8.63 -23.57 -18.93
N GLN A 260 8.46 -24.89 -19.06
CA GLN A 260 7.93 -25.73 -17.97
C GLN A 260 8.79 -25.65 -16.71
N GLN A 261 10.11 -25.67 -16.88
CA GLN A 261 11.04 -25.55 -15.77
C GLN A 261 11.00 -24.15 -15.14
N ALA A 262 10.82 -23.09 -15.93
CA ALA A 262 10.64 -21.73 -15.41
C ALA A 262 9.37 -21.62 -14.56
N ALA A 263 8.23 -22.08 -15.08
CA ALA A 263 6.95 -22.08 -14.36
C ALA A 263 7.00 -22.93 -13.08
N ARG A 264 7.66 -24.09 -13.14
CA ARG A 264 7.86 -24.96 -11.97
C ARG A 264 8.75 -24.29 -10.91
N ARG A 265 9.82 -23.60 -11.33
CA ARG A 265 10.69 -22.84 -10.42
C ARG A 265 9.93 -21.71 -9.73
N GLU A 266 9.05 -20.99 -10.43
CA GLU A 266 8.20 -19.96 -9.82
C GLU A 266 7.32 -20.56 -8.72
N TYR A 267 6.69 -21.70 -8.98
CA TYR A 267 5.92 -22.42 -7.96
C TYR A 267 6.78 -22.85 -6.77
N GLU A 268 7.91 -23.51 -7.03
CA GLU A 268 8.81 -24.04 -6.00
C GLU A 268 9.44 -22.94 -5.13
N GLN A 269 9.73 -21.74 -5.69
CA GLN A 269 10.29 -20.61 -4.94
C GLN A 269 9.32 -20.02 -3.92
N LEU A 270 8.02 -20.07 -4.21
CA LEU A 270 6.97 -19.54 -3.35
C LEU A 270 6.34 -20.63 -2.48
N TYR A 271 6.62 -21.91 -2.77
CA TYR A 271 6.06 -23.05 -2.08
C TYR A 271 6.47 -23.05 -0.61
N GLY A 272 5.48 -23.17 0.29
CA GLY A 272 5.70 -23.19 1.73
C GLY A 272 5.88 -21.81 2.37
N LEU A 273 5.96 -20.73 1.58
CA LEU A 273 5.89 -19.37 2.12
C LEU A 273 4.46 -19.07 2.55
N SER A 274 4.33 -18.49 3.75
CA SER A 274 3.05 -18.19 4.37
C SER A 274 3.11 -16.83 5.04
N HIS A 275 2.77 -15.79 4.27
CA HIS A 275 2.54 -14.45 4.76
C HIS A 275 1.17 -13.97 4.25
N PRO A 276 0.32 -13.36 5.10
CA PRO A 276 -1.01 -12.92 4.70
C PRO A 276 -1.05 -11.98 3.49
N GLY A 277 0.02 -11.18 3.31
CA GLY A 277 0.19 -10.27 2.18
C GLY A 277 0.98 -10.82 1.00
N LEU A 278 1.52 -12.04 1.05
CA LEU A 278 2.27 -12.63 -0.06
C LEU A 278 1.37 -13.57 -0.86
N VAL A 279 1.14 -13.26 -2.14
CA VAL A 279 0.31 -14.07 -3.03
C VAL A 279 1.14 -15.18 -3.69
N ALA A 280 1.10 -16.37 -3.10
CA ALA A 280 1.75 -17.58 -3.62
C ALA A 280 0.77 -18.45 -4.45
N PRO A 281 1.26 -19.20 -5.47
CA PRO A 281 0.45 -20.17 -6.17
C PRO A 281 0.11 -21.35 -5.26
N THR A 282 -1.15 -21.76 -5.31
CA THR A 282 -1.71 -22.89 -4.57
C THR A 282 -1.54 -24.22 -5.30
N GLU A 283 -1.61 -24.22 -6.64
CA GLU A 283 -1.49 -25.42 -7.46
C GLU A 283 -0.58 -25.19 -8.68
N TYR A 284 0.08 -26.27 -9.12
CA TYR A 284 0.86 -26.34 -10.36
C TYR A 284 0.29 -27.47 -11.23
N HIS A 285 0.12 -27.20 -12.53
CA HIS A 285 -0.37 -28.17 -13.50
C HIS A 285 0.46 -28.12 -14.79
N GLU A 286 0.87 -29.28 -15.30
CA GLU A 286 1.34 -29.39 -16.68
C GLU A 286 0.14 -29.41 -17.62
N MET A 287 0.27 -28.81 -18.81
CA MET A 287 -0.83 -28.65 -19.75
C MET A 287 -0.48 -29.17 -21.15
N GLU A 288 -1.51 -29.54 -21.92
CA GLU A 288 -1.37 -29.85 -23.35
C GLU A 288 -1.68 -28.58 -24.17
N GLY A 289 -0.80 -28.21 -25.11
CA GLY A 289 -0.93 -26.97 -25.90
C GLY A 289 -0.57 -25.66 -25.17
N ALA A 290 -0.28 -25.74 -23.87
CA ALA A 290 0.38 -24.73 -23.06
C ALA A 290 1.50 -25.43 -22.28
N ALA A 291 2.55 -24.72 -21.84
CA ALA A 291 3.65 -25.33 -21.11
C ALA A 291 3.23 -25.75 -19.69
N ALA A 292 2.60 -24.84 -18.93
CA ALA A 292 2.18 -25.07 -17.55
C ALA A 292 1.07 -24.10 -17.12
N GLY A 293 0.42 -24.39 -16.00
CA GLY A 293 -0.57 -23.53 -15.35
C GLY A 293 -0.34 -23.41 -13.84
N LEU A 294 -0.39 -22.19 -13.31
CA LEU A 294 -0.31 -21.88 -11.88
C LEU A 294 -1.65 -21.33 -11.40
N VAL A 295 -2.16 -21.85 -10.29
CA VAL A 295 -3.43 -21.42 -9.70
C VAL A 295 -3.17 -20.58 -8.46
N PHE A 296 -3.73 -19.38 -8.39
CA PHE A 296 -3.66 -18.49 -7.24
C PHE A 296 -5.07 -18.28 -6.67
N LYS A 297 -5.16 -18.18 -5.35
CA LYS A 297 -6.41 -17.82 -4.68
C LYS A 297 -6.85 -16.43 -5.14
N ASP A 298 -8.11 -16.30 -5.58
CA ASP A 298 -8.71 -14.99 -5.80
C ASP A 298 -9.13 -14.39 -4.45
N VAL A 299 -8.77 -13.13 -4.20
CA VAL A 299 -9.11 -12.44 -2.95
C VAL A 299 -10.22 -11.45 -3.25
N GLU A 300 -11.42 -11.77 -2.78
CA GLU A 300 -12.59 -10.92 -2.97
C GLU A 300 -12.39 -9.53 -2.35
N GLY A 301 -12.79 -8.50 -3.10
CA GLY A 301 -12.65 -7.10 -2.66
C GLY A 301 -11.25 -6.51 -2.83
N ALA A 302 -10.23 -7.30 -3.19
CA ALA A 302 -8.91 -6.76 -3.48
C ALA A 302 -8.92 -5.93 -4.78
N VAL A 303 -8.39 -4.71 -4.71
CA VAL A 303 -8.22 -3.80 -5.84
C VAL A 303 -6.75 -3.44 -6.00
N PRO A 304 -6.19 -3.28 -7.21
CA PRO A 304 -4.81 -2.86 -7.38
C PRO A 304 -4.55 -1.51 -6.73
N LEU A 305 -3.30 -1.29 -6.36
CA LEU A 305 -2.86 -0.10 -5.65
C LEU A 305 -3.19 1.18 -6.42
N SER A 306 -3.02 1.18 -7.75
CA SER A 306 -3.37 2.32 -8.60
C SER A 306 -4.86 2.68 -8.52
N THR A 307 -5.75 1.68 -8.55
CA THR A 307 -7.19 1.91 -8.36
C THR A 307 -7.50 2.41 -6.96
N TRP A 308 -6.85 1.80 -5.95
CA TRP A 308 -7.10 2.18 -4.56
C TRP A 308 -6.71 3.65 -4.33
N VAL A 309 -5.55 4.09 -4.82
CA VAL A 309 -5.06 5.47 -4.69
C VAL A 309 -6.04 6.49 -5.30
N ASP A 310 -6.61 6.21 -6.47
CA ASP A 310 -7.59 7.09 -7.12
C ASP A 310 -8.99 7.02 -6.51
N GLY A 311 -9.30 5.93 -5.80
CA GLY A 311 -10.58 5.65 -5.17
C GLY A 311 -10.56 5.90 -3.66
N ASP A 312 -10.68 4.82 -2.88
CA ASP A 312 -10.76 4.89 -1.41
C ASP A 312 -9.52 5.56 -0.79
N GLY A 313 -8.35 5.35 -1.39
CA GLY A 313 -7.09 5.98 -1.02
C GLY A 313 -7.14 7.49 -1.11
N ALA A 314 -7.83 8.07 -2.10
CA ALA A 314 -7.94 9.53 -2.26
C ALA A 314 -8.59 10.19 -1.02
N ALA A 315 -9.57 9.52 -0.42
CA ALA A 315 -10.25 9.96 0.80
C ALA A 315 -9.64 9.39 2.09
N ALA A 316 -8.64 8.51 1.98
CA ALA A 316 -7.99 7.89 3.12
C ALA A 316 -7.14 8.89 3.90
N THR A 317 -7.18 8.77 5.23
CA THR A 317 -6.35 9.56 6.13
C THR A 317 -4.87 9.19 5.97
N ILE A 318 -3.97 10.04 6.47
CA ILE A 318 -2.53 9.76 6.41
C ILE A 318 -2.18 8.47 7.14
N GLU A 319 -2.85 8.15 8.25
CA GLU A 319 -2.64 6.93 9.03
C GLU A 319 -2.97 5.67 8.20
N VAL A 320 -4.05 5.70 7.42
CA VAL A 320 -4.42 4.59 6.53
C VAL A 320 -3.40 4.44 5.40
N ARG A 321 -2.94 5.56 4.80
CA ARG A 321 -1.91 5.54 3.75
C ARG A 321 -0.58 5.01 4.28
N LEU A 322 -0.15 5.45 5.47
CA LEU A 322 1.04 4.94 6.15
C LEU A 322 0.90 3.47 6.53
N HIS A 323 -0.29 3.02 6.90
CA HIS A 323 -0.56 1.60 7.15
C HIS A 323 -0.37 0.76 5.88
N VAL A 324 -0.89 1.21 4.73
CA VAL A 324 -0.67 0.53 3.43
C VAL A 324 0.82 0.45 3.08
N VAL A 325 1.56 1.55 3.28
CA VAL A 325 3.02 1.57 3.06
C VAL A 325 3.74 0.58 3.99
N ARG A 326 3.40 0.56 5.28
CA ARG A 326 3.99 -0.37 6.25
C ARG A 326 3.67 -1.82 5.87
N GLU A 327 2.41 -2.16 5.61
CA GLU A 327 2.03 -3.53 5.20
C GLU A 327 2.81 -3.98 3.97
N LEU A 328 2.95 -3.12 2.94
CA LEU A 328 3.77 -3.40 1.77
C LEU A 328 5.23 -3.72 2.16
N ALA A 329 5.85 -2.85 2.96
CA ALA A 329 7.22 -3.05 3.44
C ALA A 329 7.37 -4.33 4.28
N GLU A 330 6.36 -4.71 5.07
CA GLU A 330 6.36 -5.96 5.83
C GLU A 330 6.29 -7.20 4.95
N VAL A 331 5.49 -7.18 3.87
CA VAL A 331 5.50 -8.29 2.88
C VAL A 331 6.89 -8.44 2.26
N ILE A 332 7.53 -7.32 1.89
CA ILE A 332 8.88 -7.32 1.30
C ILE A 332 9.93 -7.79 2.32
N ARG A 333 9.85 -7.34 3.58
CA ARG A 333 10.70 -7.86 4.69
C ARG A 333 10.58 -9.36 4.83
N TYR A 334 9.36 -9.89 4.84
CA TYR A 334 9.13 -11.33 4.92
C TYR A 334 9.80 -12.07 3.76
N ALA A 335 9.62 -11.60 2.53
CA ALA A 335 10.25 -12.19 1.35
C ALA A 335 11.78 -12.13 1.41
N HIS A 336 12.35 -10.98 1.77
CA HIS A 336 13.81 -10.77 1.89
C HIS A 336 14.43 -11.72 2.92
N GLY A 337 13.74 -11.92 4.05
CA GLY A 337 14.11 -12.88 5.10
C GLY A 337 14.12 -14.34 4.65
N HIS A 338 13.36 -14.67 3.60
CA HIS A 338 13.36 -15.99 2.95
C HIS A 338 14.27 -16.04 1.71
N GLY A 339 15.13 -15.04 1.51
CA GLY A 339 16.07 -14.99 0.38
C GLY A 339 15.43 -14.64 -0.97
N LEU A 340 14.18 -14.17 -0.95
CA LEU A 340 13.40 -13.80 -2.13
C LEU A 340 13.38 -12.27 -2.29
N ALA A 341 13.70 -11.77 -3.48
CA ALA A 341 13.54 -10.36 -3.86
C ALA A 341 12.55 -10.24 -5.03
N HIS A 342 11.69 -9.24 -5.06
CA HIS A 342 10.59 -9.09 -6.03
C HIS A 342 11.10 -8.67 -7.43
N ARG A 343 11.91 -7.61 -7.50
CA ARG A 343 12.65 -7.11 -8.69
C ARG A 343 11.83 -6.48 -9.81
N GLY A 344 10.59 -6.15 -9.53
CA GLY A 344 9.63 -5.59 -10.48
C GLY A 344 8.36 -5.16 -9.77
N LEU A 345 8.54 -4.50 -8.63
CA LEU A 345 7.43 -4.06 -7.80
C LEU A 345 6.87 -2.77 -8.41
N ASP A 346 5.59 -2.81 -8.75
CA ASP A 346 4.84 -1.72 -9.40
C ASP A 346 3.38 -1.69 -8.89
N PRO A 347 2.58 -0.67 -9.25
CA PRO A 347 1.21 -0.56 -8.77
C PRO A 347 0.27 -1.71 -9.18
N SER A 348 0.58 -2.44 -10.25
CA SER A 348 -0.19 -3.61 -10.73
C SER A 348 0.15 -4.89 -9.97
N SER A 349 1.37 -4.98 -9.44
CA SER A 349 1.84 -6.08 -8.59
C SER A 349 1.32 -6.01 -7.15
N VAL A 350 0.78 -4.86 -6.72
CA VAL A 350 0.26 -4.62 -5.37
C VAL A 350 -1.26 -4.44 -5.42
N SER A 351 -1.98 -5.09 -4.51
CA SER A 351 -3.41 -4.91 -4.31
C SER A 351 -3.75 -4.61 -2.87
N VAL A 352 -4.77 -3.79 -2.65
CA VAL A 352 -5.29 -3.38 -1.35
C VAL A 352 -6.65 -4.02 -1.15
N CYS A 353 -6.82 -4.73 -0.05
CA CYS A 353 -8.05 -5.43 0.31
C CYS A 353 -8.66 -4.79 1.56
N PRO A 354 -9.88 -4.23 1.48
CA PRO A 354 -10.59 -3.71 2.65
C PRO A 354 -10.68 -4.76 3.76
N GLN A 355 -10.66 -4.32 5.02
CA GLN A 355 -10.89 -5.16 6.19
C GLN A 355 -11.99 -4.56 7.07
N ALA A 356 -12.66 -5.39 7.86
CA ALA A 356 -13.69 -4.94 8.79
C ALA A 356 -13.18 -3.97 9.87
N SER A 357 -11.87 -3.98 10.16
CA SER A 357 -11.20 -3.06 11.09
C SER A 357 -11.05 -1.63 10.54
N GLY A 358 -11.29 -1.41 9.24
CA GLY A 358 -11.00 -0.15 8.55
C GLY A 358 -9.54 -0.02 8.07
N MET A 359 -8.63 -0.84 8.59
CA MET A 359 -7.23 -0.89 8.15
C MET A 359 -7.07 -1.93 7.03
N PRO A 360 -6.81 -1.53 5.78
CA PRO A 360 -6.79 -2.46 4.66
C PRO A 360 -5.54 -3.34 4.65
N ARG A 361 -5.67 -4.56 4.15
CA ARG A 361 -4.56 -5.50 3.96
C ARG A 361 -3.91 -5.27 2.60
N VAL A 362 -2.58 -5.34 2.53
CA VAL A 362 -1.84 -5.33 1.27
C VAL A 362 -1.52 -6.75 0.80
N LEU A 363 -1.69 -7.00 -0.50
CA LEU A 363 -1.39 -8.25 -1.18
C LEU A 363 -0.39 -7.98 -2.31
N VAL A 364 0.75 -8.66 -2.30
CA VAL A 364 1.80 -8.56 -3.31
C VAL A 364 1.83 -9.83 -4.16
N ARG A 365 1.65 -9.66 -5.48
CA ARG A 365 1.63 -10.71 -6.52
C ARG A 365 2.77 -10.50 -7.51
N ASP A 366 2.89 -11.40 -8.48
CA ASP A 366 3.83 -11.29 -9.62
C ASP A 366 5.33 -11.45 -9.27
N TRP A 367 5.62 -12.33 -8.32
CA TRP A 367 6.95 -12.81 -7.95
C TRP A 367 7.71 -13.58 -9.05
N GLN A 368 7.32 -13.47 -10.32
CA GLN A 368 7.94 -14.17 -11.46
C GLN A 368 9.31 -13.62 -11.86
N SER A 369 9.56 -12.33 -11.57
CA SER A 369 10.90 -11.73 -11.64
C SER A 369 11.76 -12.11 -10.44
N ALA A 370 11.17 -12.74 -9.42
CA ALA A 370 11.86 -13.06 -8.20
C ALA A 370 12.96 -14.09 -8.43
N GLY A 371 14.02 -13.95 -7.66
CA GLY A 371 15.15 -14.85 -7.70
C GLY A 371 15.92 -14.75 -6.40
N SER A 372 16.89 -15.64 -6.23
CA SER A 372 17.80 -15.58 -5.08
C SER A 372 18.35 -14.16 -4.92
N ALA A 373 18.33 -13.65 -3.70
CA ALA A 373 18.88 -12.34 -3.35
C ALA A 373 20.37 -12.21 -3.68
N ASP A 374 21.09 -13.32 -3.83
CA ASP A 374 22.51 -13.32 -4.22
C ASP A 374 22.72 -12.93 -5.68
N ALA A 375 23.60 -11.95 -5.91
CA ALA A 375 23.99 -11.43 -7.23
C ALA A 375 24.67 -12.47 -8.15
N ALA A 376 25.00 -13.67 -7.64
CA ALA A 376 25.83 -14.66 -8.32
C ALA A 376 25.08 -15.73 -9.14
N SER A 377 23.75 -15.79 -9.11
CA SER A 377 22.98 -16.81 -9.85
C SER A 377 22.67 -16.39 -11.30
N SER A 378 23.57 -16.77 -12.21
CA SER A 378 23.60 -16.43 -13.64
C SER A 378 22.49 -17.03 -14.51
N THR A 379 21.57 -17.84 -13.97
CA THR A 379 20.48 -18.46 -14.73
C THR A 379 19.16 -17.67 -14.69
N THR A 380 19.09 -16.59 -13.91
CA THR A 380 17.90 -15.70 -13.79
C THR A 380 17.99 -14.43 -14.66
N THR A 381 19.07 -14.29 -15.43
CA THR A 381 19.40 -13.08 -16.21
C THR A 381 18.61 -12.93 -17.51
N HIS A 382 18.10 -14.02 -18.09
CA HIS A 382 17.29 -13.93 -19.32
C HIS A 382 15.87 -13.43 -19.01
N HIS A 383 15.14 -14.07 -18.09
CA HIS A 383 13.76 -13.66 -17.78
C HIS A 383 13.62 -12.27 -17.13
N ALA A 384 14.58 -11.84 -16.30
CA ALA A 384 14.50 -10.54 -15.64
C ALA A 384 14.86 -9.35 -16.56
N ARG A 385 15.75 -9.56 -17.52
CA ARG A 385 16.10 -8.54 -18.52
C ARG A 385 14.96 -8.38 -19.54
N ASP A 386 14.34 -9.49 -19.92
CA ASP A 386 13.21 -9.51 -20.86
C ASP A 386 11.90 -8.98 -20.22
N LEU A 387 11.69 -9.11 -18.90
CA LEU A 387 10.55 -8.47 -18.21
C LEU A 387 10.69 -6.94 -18.14
N ALA A 388 11.90 -6.41 -17.91
CA ALA A 388 12.14 -4.96 -17.86
C ALA A 388 12.01 -4.27 -19.24
N ASP A 389 12.21 -5.02 -20.33
CA ASP A 389 11.96 -4.57 -21.71
C ASP A 389 10.47 -4.67 -22.11
N HIS A 390 9.63 -5.29 -21.28
CA HIS A 390 8.20 -5.52 -21.54
C HIS A 390 7.24 -4.99 -20.48
N ALA A 391 7.74 -4.46 -19.36
CA ALA A 391 6.95 -3.64 -18.45
C ALA A 391 6.32 -2.48 -19.23
N ALA A 392 5.12 -2.03 -18.86
CA ALA A 392 4.57 -0.86 -19.50
C ALA A 392 5.55 0.32 -19.26
N GLU A 393 5.71 1.20 -20.24
CA GLU A 393 6.59 2.37 -20.11
C GLU A 393 6.25 3.19 -18.85
N SER A 394 4.98 3.17 -18.44
CA SER A 394 4.45 3.79 -17.21
C SER A 394 4.96 3.15 -15.92
N ASP A 395 5.33 1.88 -15.92
CA ASP A 395 5.72 1.14 -14.71
C ASP A 395 7.22 1.33 -14.40
N ARG A 396 8.00 1.73 -15.41
CA ARG A 396 9.45 1.98 -15.27
C ARG A 396 9.77 3.07 -14.26
N VAL A 397 8.82 3.97 -13.95
CA VAL A 397 9.02 5.04 -12.96
C VAL A 397 9.06 4.54 -11.51
N TYR A 398 8.75 3.26 -11.27
CA TYR A 398 8.86 2.61 -9.96
C TYR A 398 10.12 1.75 -9.84
N ALA A 399 10.79 1.46 -10.96
CA ALA A 399 11.98 0.62 -10.97
C ALA A 399 13.24 1.42 -10.60
N ALA A 400 14.13 0.78 -9.85
CA ALA A 400 15.40 1.39 -9.45
C ALA A 400 16.29 1.75 -10.67
N PRO A 401 17.00 2.89 -10.67
CA PRO A 401 17.81 3.33 -11.80
C PRO A 401 18.85 2.31 -12.27
N GLU A 402 19.42 1.57 -11.33
CA GLU A 402 20.41 0.53 -11.62
C GLU A 402 19.79 -0.72 -12.29
N VAL A 403 18.51 -1.01 -12.04
CA VAL A 403 17.75 -2.06 -12.74
C VAL A 403 17.49 -1.62 -14.18
N LEU A 404 17.06 -0.38 -14.39
CA LEU A 404 16.82 0.19 -15.72
C LEU A 404 18.10 0.23 -16.58
N ARG A 405 19.26 0.42 -15.94
CA ARG A 405 20.58 0.37 -16.59
C ARG A 405 21.11 -1.06 -16.80
N GLY A 406 20.39 -2.08 -16.34
CA GLY A 406 20.80 -3.49 -16.43
C GLY A 406 22.04 -3.83 -15.60
N MET A 407 22.30 -3.08 -14.53
CA MET A 407 23.42 -3.32 -13.63
C MET A 407 23.15 -4.55 -12.76
N THR A 408 24.20 -5.30 -12.42
CA THR A 408 24.09 -6.42 -11.48
C THR A 408 24.38 -5.91 -10.07
N VAL A 409 23.34 -5.78 -9.26
CA VAL A 409 23.34 -5.10 -7.95
C VAL A 409 22.47 -5.88 -6.98
N ASP A 410 22.55 -5.54 -5.69
CA ASP A 410 21.72 -6.19 -4.67
C ASP A 410 20.23 -5.99 -4.98
N ARG A 411 19.55 -7.11 -5.21
CA ARG A 411 18.15 -7.16 -5.61
C ARG A 411 17.23 -6.67 -4.49
N ARG A 412 17.64 -6.81 -3.24
CA ARG A 412 16.88 -6.31 -2.09
C ARG A 412 16.87 -4.78 -2.07
N LEU A 413 18.00 -4.16 -2.40
CA LEU A 413 18.09 -2.70 -2.47
C LEU A 413 17.28 -2.11 -3.63
N ALA A 414 17.13 -2.86 -4.73
CA ALA A 414 16.22 -2.48 -5.81
C ALA A 414 14.74 -2.53 -5.38
N ASP A 415 14.36 -3.53 -4.56
CA ASP A 415 13.01 -3.56 -3.97
C ASP A 415 12.78 -2.41 -3.00
N VAL A 416 13.79 -2.03 -2.20
CA VAL A 416 13.69 -0.88 -1.27
C VAL A 416 13.38 0.41 -2.04
N PHE A 417 14.06 0.65 -3.17
CA PHE A 417 13.73 1.78 -4.05
C PHE A 417 12.29 1.70 -4.54
N SER A 418 11.86 0.53 -5.00
CA SER A 418 10.52 0.34 -5.55
C SER A 418 9.44 0.55 -4.48
N VAL A 419 9.69 0.10 -3.24
CA VAL A 419 8.83 0.39 -2.08
C VAL A 419 8.77 1.89 -1.84
N GLY A 420 9.91 2.60 -1.79
CA GLY A 420 9.91 4.06 -1.62
C GLY A 420 9.17 4.82 -2.73
N ALA A 421 9.31 4.38 -3.99
CA ALA A 421 8.56 4.94 -5.13
C ALA A 421 7.05 4.66 -5.04
N LEU A 422 6.64 3.50 -4.52
CA LEU A 422 5.23 3.21 -4.24
C LEU A 422 4.71 3.96 -3.02
N SER A 423 5.54 4.21 -2.00
CA SER A 423 5.21 5.08 -0.88
C SER A 423 4.94 6.50 -1.36
N TYR A 424 5.75 7.02 -2.28
CA TYR A 424 5.49 8.29 -2.94
C TYR A 424 4.10 8.31 -3.59
N LEU A 425 3.75 7.28 -4.37
CA LEU A 425 2.42 7.17 -4.99
C LEU A 425 1.30 7.12 -3.95
N VAL A 426 1.45 6.31 -2.90
CA VAL A 426 0.44 6.13 -1.86
C VAL A 426 0.22 7.40 -1.06
N ILE A 427 1.26 8.20 -0.82
CA ILE A 427 1.17 9.41 -0.01
C ILE A 427 0.69 10.61 -0.84
N THR A 428 1.26 10.81 -2.04
CA THR A 428 0.93 11.97 -2.90
C THR A 428 -0.31 11.76 -3.76
N GLY A 429 -0.68 10.50 -4.01
CA GLY A 429 -1.68 10.14 -5.02
C GLY A 429 -1.20 10.27 -6.47
N LYS A 430 0.09 10.55 -6.69
CA LYS A 430 0.67 10.78 -8.03
C LYS A 430 1.84 9.83 -8.29
N ALA A 431 2.03 9.44 -9.54
CA ALA A 431 3.22 8.68 -9.93
C ALA A 431 4.50 9.50 -9.63
N PRO A 432 5.63 8.84 -9.30
CA PRO A 432 6.93 9.49 -9.07
C PRO A 432 7.38 10.44 -10.17
N ALA A 433 7.00 10.15 -11.42
CA ALA A 433 7.26 10.97 -12.60
C ALA A 433 6.30 10.58 -13.74
N ALA A 434 6.25 11.40 -14.80
CA ALA A 434 5.45 11.13 -16.00
C ALA A 434 6.05 10.03 -16.88
N ASP A 435 7.38 9.92 -16.92
CA ASP A 435 8.15 8.95 -17.71
C ASP A 435 9.54 8.72 -17.11
N GLU A 436 10.28 7.76 -17.65
CA GLU A 436 11.64 7.40 -17.20
C GLU A 436 12.62 8.59 -17.26
N ALA A 437 12.49 9.45 -18.27
CA ALA A 437 13.37 10.60 -18.45
C ALA A 437 13.14 11.65 -17.36
N SER A 438 11.88 11.91 -17.03
CA SER A 438 11.45 12.82 -15.97
C SER A 438 11.84 12.28 -14.59
N LEU A 439 11.72 10.96 -14.36
CA LEU A 439 12.21 10.33 -13.13
C LEU A 439 13.70 10.56 -12.97
N ARG A 440 14.48 10.30 -14.03
CA ARG A 440 15.93 10.48 -14.01
C ARG A 440 16.31 11.93 -13.68
N ALA A 441 15.63 12.90 -14.27
CA ALA A 441 15.87 14.31 -13.99
C ALA A 441 15.57 14.68 -12.53
N ARG A 442 14.48 14.16 -11.94
CA ARG A 442 14.16 14.36 -10.51
C ARG A 442 15.26 13.76 -9.62
N LEU A 443 15.66 12.51 -9.87
CA LEU A 443 16.71 11.84 -9.09
C LEU A 443 18.09 12.49 -9.24
N GLU A 444 18.39 13.14 -10.37
CA GLU A 444 19.64 13.90 -10.57
C GLU A 444 19.62 15.26 -9.86
N SER A 445 18.45 15.90 -9.76
CA SER A 445 18.27 17.20 -9.10
C SER A 445 18.26 17.06 -7.58
N ASP A 446 17.44 16.12 -7.10
CA ASP A 446 17.02 16.08 -5.69
C ASP A 446 17.67 14.90 -4.94
N GLU A 447 18.46 14.07 -5.64
CA GLU A 447 19.15 12.88 -5.12
C GLU A 447 18.23 11.84 -4.44
N GLY A 448 16.92 11.91 -4.72
CA GLY A 448 15.86 11.05 -4.23
C GLY A 448 14.49 11.61 -4.62
N LEU A 449 13.40 10.97 -4.23
CA LEU A 449 12.05 11.51 -4.42
C LEU A 449 11.65 12.38 -3.22
N MET A 450 11.30 13.63 -3.47
CA MET A 450 10.84 14.60 -2.46
C MET A 450 9.32 14.69 -2.45
N LEU A 451 8.67 14.48 -1.30
CA LEU A 451 7.21 14.59 -1.18
C LEU A 451 6.74 16.04 -1.33
N SER A 452 7.57 16.99 -0.89
CA SER A 452 7.38 18.45 -0.95
C SER A 452 7.25 18.99 -2.37
N ALA A 453 7.60 18.21 -3.39
CA ALA A 453 7.35 18.54 -4.79
C ALA A 453 5.85 18.49 -5.15
N ASP A 454 5.06 17.69 -4.42
CA ASP A 454 3.68 17.37 -4.79
C ASP A 454 2.68 17.43 -3.62
N VAL A 455 3.16 17.60 -2.38
CA VAL A 455 2.38 17.78 -1.15
C VAL A 455 2.83 19.08 -0.46
N ASP A 456 1.88 19.92 -0.07
CA ASP A 456 2.16 21.13 0.72
C ASP A 456 2.52 20.72 2.16
N SER A 457 3.73 21.05 2.61
CA SER A 457 4.22 20.78 3.98
C SER A 457 4.09 19.31 4.42
N PRO A 458 4.81 18.37 3.77
CA PRO A 458 4.85 16.97 4.22
C PRO A 458 5.52 16.86 5.60
N LEU A 459 5.27 15.75 6.29
CA LEU A 459 6.02 15.42 7.50
C LEU A 459 7.49 15.16 7.13
N GLU A 460 8.41 15.88 7.77
CA GLU A 460 9.85 15.84 7.46
C GLU A 460 10.39 14.41 7.54
N ALA A 461 10.10 13.69 8.63
CA ALA A 461 10.52 12.29 8.80
C ALA A 461 10.00 11.35 7.69
N LEU A 462 8.82 11.64 7.13
CA LEU A 462 8.25 10.84 6.04
C LEU A 462 8.90 11.16 4.69
N GLU A 463 9.20 12.44 4.46
CA GLU A 463 10.00 12.86 3.31
C GLU A 463 11.38 12.21 3.34
N ASP A 464 12.06 12.25 4.49
CA ASP A 464 13.37 11.63 4.70
C ASP A 464 13.33 10.12 4.44
N ALA A 465 12.31 9.42 4.94
CA ALA A 465 12.15 7.98 4.71
C ALA A 465 11.99 7.66 3.20
N VAL A 466 11.12 8.40 2.49
CA VAL A 466 10.90 8.21 1.05
C VAL A 466 12.17 8.56 0.27
N TRP A 467 12.83 9.66 0.62
CA TRP A 467 14.07 10.10 -0.01
C TRP A 467 15.21 9.09 0.18
N SER A 468 15.42 8.62 1.43
CA SER A 468 16.42 7.61 1.80
C SER A 468 16.22 6.30 1.03
N ALA A 469 14.97 5.82 0.92
CA ALA A 469 14.64 4.61 0.16
C ALA A 469 14.86 4.79 -1.36
N THR A 470 14.66 5.99 -1.89
CA THR A 470 14.70 6.29 -3.33
C THR A 470 16.00 6.92 -3.80
N CYS A 471 17.03 6.95 -2.95
CA CYS A 471 18.35 7.44 -3.34
C CYS A 471 18.89 6.66 -4.57
N PRO A 472 19.31 7.34 -5.65
CA PRO A 472 19.80 6.68 -6.86
C PRO A 472 21.18 6.04 -6.67
N ARG A 473 21.94 6.44 -5.64
CA ARG A 473 23.23 5.84 -5.29
C ARG A 473 23.02 4.71 -4.30
N VAL A 474 23.15 3.47 -4.77
CA VAL A 474 22.85 2.24 -4.00
C VAL A 474 23.57 2.16 -2.64
N HIS A 475 24.76 2.74 -2.51
CA HIS A 475 25.53 2.72 -1.26
C HIS A 475 25.15 3.84 -0.25
N GLU A 476 24.41 4.84 -0.70
CA GLU A 476 23.83 5.92 0.13
C GLU A 476 22.36 5.66 0.44
N ARG A 477 21.70 4.78 -0.33
CA ARG A 477 20.32 4.34 -0.11
C ARG A 477 20.16 3.65 1.24
N CYS A 478 18.96 3.78 1.80
CA CYS A 478 18.47 2.94 2.90
C CYS A 478 18.99 1.49 2.78
N ALA A 479 19.69 1.01 3.81
CA ALA A 479 20.49 -0.20 3.76
C ALA A 479 19.68 -1.49 3.61
N GLY A 480 18.36 -1.40 3.78
CA GLY A 480 17.44 -2.52 3.66
C GLY A 480 16.05 -2.14 4.12
N ILE A 481 15.10 -3.05 3.90
CA ILE A 481 13.69 -2.82 4.24
C ILE A 481 13.44 -2.72 5.75
N ASP A 482 14.30 -3.32 6.60
CA ASP A 482 14.22 -3.18 8.06
C ASP A 482 14.55 -1.75 8.53
N GLN A 483 15.53 -1.10 7.88
CA GLN A 483 15.82 0.31 8.16
C GLN A 483 14.66 1.18 7.73
N TYR A 484 14.08 0.94 6.54
CA TYR A 484 12.92 1.69 6.07
C TYR A 484 11.71 1.56 7.02
N LEU A 485 11.45 0.36 7.55
CA LEU A 485 10.42 0.16 8.57
C LEU A 485 10.72 0.93 9.87
N THR A 486 11.98 1.01 10.27
CA THR A 486 12.40 1.81 11.44
C THR A 486 12.16 3.31 11.21
N GLU A 487 12.45 3.81 10.01
CA GLU A 487 12.14 5.19 9.60
C GLU A 487 10.62 5.45 9.61
N LEU A 488 9.80 4.50 9.14
CA LEU A 488 8.33 4.59 9.23
C LEU A 488 7.79 4.55 10.67
N ASP A 489 8.47 3.87 11.58
CA ASP A 489 8.12 3.87 13.01
C ASP A 489 8.40 5.23 13.65
N GLN A 490 9.46 5.93 13.23
CA GLN A 490 9.72 7.32 13.65
C GLN A 490 8.61 8.25 13.17
N VAL A 491 8.19 8.14 11.90
CA VAL A 491 7.06 8.92 11.37
C VAL A 491 5.79 8.69 12.18
N LEU A 492 5.48 7.44 12.54
CA LEU A 492 4.31 7.17 13.38
C LEU A 492 4.47 7.77 14.77
N ASN A 493 5.64 7.66 15.38
CA ASN A 493 5.90 8.26 16.69
C ASN A 493 5.70 9.78 16.61
N ASP A 494 6.14 10.46 15.56
CA ASP A 494 5.97 11.91 15.41
C ASP A 494 4.49 12.32 15.29
N ILE A 495 3.66 11.49 14.63
CA ILE A 495 2.21 11.75 14.47
C ILE A 495 1.42 11.38 15.72
N THR A 496 1.86 10.34 16.45
CA THR A 496 1.13 9.78 17.60
C THR A 496 1.63 10.31 18.94
N SER A 497 2.82 10.92 18.96
CA SER A 497 3.28 11.69 20.11
C SER A 497 2.29 12.83 20.33
N PRO A 498 1.91 13.13 21.58
CA PRO A 498 1.18 14.34 21.87
C PRO A 498 1.93 15.52 21.24
N PRO A 499 1.24 16.48 20.60
CA PRO A 499 1.90 17.71 20.21
C PRO A 499 2.65 18.27 21.43
N GLU A 500 3.78 18.93 21.23
CA GLU A 500 4.56 19.60 22.30
C GLU A 500 3.77 20.68 23.08
N ASP A 501 2.46 20.79 22.84
CA ASP A 501 1.44 21.49 23.61
C ASP A 501 0.59 20.45 24.37
N SER A 502 1.23 19.67 25.24
CA SER A 502 0.71 18.48 25.93
C SER A 502 -0.36 18.78 27.01
N GLY A 503 -0.92 19.98 27.03
CA GLY A 503 -1.74 20.47 28.15
C GLY A 503 -0.97 20.51 29.48
N LEU A 504 0.35 20.27 29.43
CA LEU A 504 1.23 20.32 30.57
C LEU A 504 1.43 21.77 30.98
N VAL A 505 0.95 22.10 32.17
CA VAL A 505 1.07 23.44 32.72
C VAL A 505 2.45 23.57 33.39
N ASP A 506 3.14 24.71 33.20
CA ASP A 506 4.37 25.02 33.96
C ASP A 506 4.07 24.78 35.45
N PRO A 507 4.84 23.93 36.16
CA PRO A 507 4.60 23.66 37.58
C PRO A 507 4.41 24.93 38.42
N VAL A 508 5.08 26.03 38.08
CA VAL A 508 4.97 27.31 38.81
C VAL A 508 3.57 27.92 38.70
N GLU A 509 2.92 27.74 37.56
CA GLU A 509 1.60 28.28 37.21
C GLU A 509 0.45 27.30 37.46
N ALA A 510 0.78 26.02 37.67
CA ALA A 510 -0.19 24.94 37.80
C ALA A 510 -1.18 25.11 38.97
N VAL A 511 -2.45 24.81 38.69
CA VAL A 511 -3.58 24.78 39.65
C VAL A 511 -4.06 23.35 39.90
N PRO A 512 -4.85 23.10 40.97
CA PRO A 512 -5.41 21.78 41.22
C PRO A 512 -6.22 21.25 40.03
N GLY A 513 -5.89 20.04 39.57
CA GLY A 513 -6.47 19.39 38.40
C GLY A 513 -5.61 19.48 37.13
N ASP A 514 -4.58 20.32 37.11
CA ASP A 514 -3.67 20.43 35.96
C ASP A 514 -2.71 19.25 35.88
N LEU A 515 -2.40 18.85 34.65
CA LEU A 515 -1.38 17.87 34.34
C LEU A 515 -0.03 18.61 34.26
N VAL A 516 0.98 18.17 35.01
CA VAL A 516 2.33 18.80 35.00
C VAL A 516 3.39 17.92 34.38
N ALA A 517 3.19 16.60 34.36
CA ALA A 517 3.89 15.64 33.51
C ALA A 517 2.90 14.54 33.07
N ASP A 518 3.27 13.72 32.09
CA ASP A 518 2.38 12.71 31.49
C ASP A 518 1.67 11.80 32.51
N ASP A 519 2.32 11.53 33.65
CA ASP A 519 1.80 10.67 34.70
C ASP A 519 1.46 11.41 36.00
N MET A 520 1.45 12.75 36.05
CA MET A 520 1.31 13.53 37.28
C MET A 520 0.26 14.64 37.21
N ILE A 521 -0.80 14.51 38.02
CA ILE A 521 -1.85 15.53 38.19
C ILE A 521 -1.64 16.28 39.50
N VAL A 522 -1.78 17.61 39.47
CA VAL A 522 -1.69 18.45 40.68
C VAL A 522 -2.94 18.29 41.53
N VAL A 523 -2.78 17.78 42.75
CA VAL A 523 -3.85 17.68 43.74
C VAL A 523 -4.06 19.02 44.45
N ARG A 524 -2.98 19.65 44.90
CA ARG A 524 -2.98 20.97 45.57
C ARG A 524 -1.57 21.53 45.75
N ARG A 525 -1.47 22.85 45.90
CA ARG A 525 -0.22 23.53 46.28
C ARG A 525 0.05 23.37 47.78
N LEU A 526 1.25 22.92 48.15
CA LEU A 526 1.66 22.67 49.55
C LEU A 526 2.35 23.88 50.17
N GLY A 527 3.10 24.64 49.39
CA GLY A 527 3.79 25.83 49.86
C GLY A 527 4.70 26.46 48.82
N GLU A 528 5.17 27.66 49.13
CA GLU A 528 6.11 28.42 48.29
C GLU A 528 7.33 28.78 49.14
N GLY A 529 8.50 28.31 48.72
CA GLY A 529 9.78 28.68 49.32
C GLY A 529 10.49 29.77 48.52
N SER A 530 11.65 30.20 49.03
CA SER A 530 12.52 31.17 48.35
C SER A 530 13.24 30.62 47.12
N THR A 531 13.25 29.30 46.95
CA THR A 531 14.00 28.58 45.90
C THR A 531 13.08 27.79 44.97
N SER A 532 12.04 27.16 45.52
CA SER A 532 11.12 26.31 44.78
C SER A 532 9.68 26.47 45.28
N ILE A 533 8.74 26.09 44.42
CA ILE A 533 7.36 25.81 44.81
C ILE A 533 7.21 24.32 45.13
N ALA A 534 6.29 23.96 46.02
CA ALA A 534 5.98 22.57 46.34
C ALA A 534 4.51 22.26 46.03
N LEU A 535 4.29 21.25 45.18
CA LEU A 535 2.98 20.75 44.76
C LEU A 535 2.78 19.33 45.29
N LEU A 536 1.58 19.03 45.79
CA LEU A 536 1.13 17.66 45.96
C LEU A 536 0.64 17.17 44.60
N VAL A 537 1.25 16.10 44.09
CA VAL A 537 0.87 15.46 42.84
C VAL A 537 0.41 14.03 43.11
N GLU A 538 -0.55 13.57 42.31
CA GLU A 538 -1.00 12.18 42.27
C GLU A 538 -0.58 11.56 40.95
N ARG A 539 0.07 10.41 41.03
CA ARG A 539 0.52 9.66 39.86
C ARG A 539 -0.60 8.80 39.28
N GLU A 540 -0.45 8.33 38.04
CA GLU A 540 -1.41 7.41 37.40
C GLU A 540 -1.63 6.11 38.21
N ASP A 541 -0.62 5.65 38.95
CA ASP A 541 -0.71 4.49 39.84
C ASP A 541 -1.44 4.76 41.18
N GLY A 542 -1.92 6.00 41.38
CA GLY A 542 -2.59 6.47 42.58
C GLY A 542 -1.63 6.86 43.73
N GLN A 543 -0.32 6.83 43.53
CA GLN A 543 0.65 7.23 44.54
C GLN A 543 0.74 8.76 44.62
N GLN A 544 0.63 9.30 45.85
CA GLN A 544 0.83 10.73 46.10
C GLN A 544 2.28 11.05 46.46
N ALA A 545 2.81 12.12 45.86
CA ALA A 545 4.17 12.60 46.04
C ALA A 545 4.23 14.12 46.04
N VAL A 546 5.37 14.69 46.46
CA VAL A 546 5.60 16.13 46.46
C VAL A 546 6.56 16.48 45.34
N LEU A 547 6.07 17.27 44.38
CA LEU A 547 6.88 17.84 43.31
C LEU A 547 7.41 19.21 43.75
N LYS A 548 8.73 19.36 43.80
CA LYS A 548 9.39 20.65 44.00
C LYS A 548 9.93 21.15 42.67
N ALA A 549 9.48 22.31 42.21
CA ALA A 549 9.95 22.92 40.95
C ALA A 549 10.68 24.25 41.22
N ALA A 550 11.82 24.46 40.57
CA ALA A 550 12.60 25.69 40.67
C ALA A 550 11.84 26.87 40.05
N ARG A 551 11.92 28.04 40.70
CA ARG A 551 11.19 29.24 40.26
C ARG A 551 11.79 29.92 39.03
N ASP A 552 13.07 29.72 38.79
CA ASP A 552 13.84 30.28 37.68
C ASP A 552 15.18 29.54 37.57
N ASP A 553 15.87 29.73 36.45
CA ASP A 553 17.13 29.07 36.13
C ASP A 553 18.24 29.41 37.15
N ASN A 554 18.20 30.58 37.80
CA ASN A 554 19.18 30.94 38.83
C ASN A 554 18.95 30.15 40.14
N LYS A 555 17.74 29.62 40.37
CA LYS A 555 17.41 28.77 41.52
C LYS A 555 17.55 27.28 41.23
N ALA A 556 17.68 26.89 39.96
CA ALA A 556 17.84 25.49 39.54
C ALA A 556 19.06 24.82 40.19
N GLU A 557 20.22 25.48 40.21
CA GLU A 557 21.44 24.93 40.82
C GLU A 557 21.29 24.62 42.30
N ARG A 558 20.60 25.49 43.06
CA ARG A 558 20.34 25.27 44.48
C ARG A 558 19.41 24.07 44.71
N LEU A 559 18.48 23.82 43.79
CA LEU A 559 17.59 22.67 43.85
C LEU A 559 18.32 21.36 43.46
N LYS A 560 19.26 21.42 42.51
CA LYS A 560 20.18 20.29 42.20
C LYS A 560 21.08 19.95 43.38
N GLU A 561 21.61 20.96 44.08
CA GLU A 561 22.38 20.76 45.32
C GLU A 561 21.52 20.11 46.43
N GLU A 562 20.24 20.49 46.53
CA GLU A 562 19.28 19.86 47.45
C GLU A 562 19.05 18.38 47.09
N ALA A 563 18.81 18.06 45.82
CA ALA A 563 18.68 16.69 45.35
C ALA A 563 19.95 15.84 45.64
N ALA A 564 21.13 16.36 45.30
CA ALA A 564 22.40 15.70 45.55
C ALA A 564 22.69 15.50 47.05
N THR A 565 22.13 16.37 47.90
CA THR A 565 22.19 16.21 49.36
C THR A 565 21.26 15.08 49.81
N LEU A 566 20.00 15.07 49.34
CA LEU A 566 19.01 14.05 49.68
C LEU A 566 19.42 12.64 49.22
N GLU A 567 20.09 12.50 48.08
CA GLU A 567 20.66 11.22 47.62
C GLU A 567 21.70 10.63 48.58
N ARG A 568 22.43 11.49 49.30
CA ARG A 568 23.48 11.07 50.25
C ARG A 568 22.94 10.77 51.64
N VAL A 569 21.67 11.07 51.91
CA VAL A 569 21.04 10.82 53.21
C VAL A 569 20.49 9.39 53.23
N PRO A 570 20.91 8.54 54.19
CA PRO A 570 20.36 7.20 54.36
C PRO A 570 18.85 7.25 54.65
N PRO A 571 18.08 6.20 54.27
CA PRO A 571 16.66 6.13 54.58
C PRO A 571 16.40 6.35 56.08
N SER A 572 15.58 7.35 56.41
CA SER A 572 15.22 7.67 57.79
C SER A 572 13.75 8.09 57.87
N ASN A 573 13.15 7.95 59.04
CA ASN A 573 11.78 8.43 59.28
C ASN A 573 11.72 9.94 59.54
N LEU A 574 12.85 10.66 59.39
CA LEU A 574 13.00 12.07 59.72
C LEU A 574 13.22 12.95 58.48
N VAL A 575 13.57 12.35 57.34
CA VAL A 575 13.89 13.05 56.09
C VAL A 575 13.06 12.44 54.97
N ALA A 576 12.31 13.28 54.26
CA ALA A 576 11.57 12.87 53.07
C ALA A 576 12.51 12.25 52.04
N ARG A 577 12.18 11.05 51.56
CA ARG A 577 13.00 10.34 50.60
C ARG A 577 12.85 10.94 49.20
N LEU A 578 13.97 11.11 48.50
CA LEU A 578 13.97 11.41 47.08
C LEU A 578 13.45 10.19 46.32
N MET A 579 12.33 10.36 45.60
CA MET A 579 11.71 9.30 44.83
C MET A 579 12.31 9.21 43.44
N GLU A 580 12.51 10.37 42.81
CA GLU A 580 13.15 10.49 41.51
C GLU A 580 14.22 11.58 41.57
N PRO A 581 15.35 11.42 40.84
CA PRO A 581 16.40 12.42 40.77
C PRO A 581 15.90 13.70 40.08
N VAL A 582 16.82 14.61 39.74
CA VAL A 582 16.45 15.87 39.08
C VAL A 582 15.74 15.60 37.74
N LEU A 583 14.52 16.12 37.63
CA LEU A 583 13.66 16.07 36.44
C LEU A 583 13.64 17.43 35.75
N ASP A 584 13.37 17.46 34.45
CA ASP A 584 12.99 18.67 33.73
C ASP A 584 11.49 18.56 33.40
N ILE A 585 10.69 19.46 33.98
CA ILE A 585 9.24 19.48 33.81
C ILE A 585 8.82 20.88 33.38
N GLY A 586 8.28 21.01 32.17
CA GLY A 586 7.89 22.32 31.61
C GLY A 586 9.06 23.30 31.49
N GLY A 587 10.29 22.81 31.25
CA GLY A 587 11.51 23.62 31.23
C GLY A 587 12.03 24.01 32.62
N ARG A 588 11.49 23.42 33.70
CA ARG A 588 11.89 23.68 35.09
C ARG A 588 12.60 22.48 35.67
N THR A 589 13.79 22.74 36.21
CA THR A 589 14.47 21.80 37.13
C THR A 589 13.56 21.50 38.32
N SER A 590 13.22 20.23 38.49
CA SER A 590 12.28 19.74 39.49
C SER A 590 12.81 18.50 40.21
N LEU A 591 12.27 18.19 41.39
CA LEU A 591 12.57 16.96 42.12
C LEU A 591 11.32 16.39 42.79
N LEU A 592 11.20 15.06 42.77
CA LEU A 592 10.06 14.34 43.32
C LEU A 592 10.45 13.69 44.65
N ILE A 593 9.75 14.05 45.73
CA ILE A 593 10.02 13.53 47.07
C ILE A 593 8.76 12.91 47.69
N GLU A 594 8.97 12.01 48.64
CA GLU A 594 7.90 11.36 49.37
C GLU A 594 7.09 12.37 50.22
N LEU A 595 5.77 12.18 50.28
CA LEU A 595 4.89 12.99 51.12
C LEU A 595 5.15 12.71 52.61
N ALA A 596 5.80 13.67 53.29
CA ALA A 596 6.17 13.59 54.70
C ALA A 596 5.05 13.95 55.71
N GLY A 597 3.78 13.67 55.35
CA GLY A 597 2.59 14.01 56.14
C GLY A 597 1.77 15.18 55.58
N GLU A 598 0.52 15.33 56.03
CA GLU A 598 -0.45 16.25 55.41
C GLU A 598 -0.26 17.74 55.77
N GLN A 599 0.48 18.05 56.84
CA GLN A 599 0.63 19.41 57.41
C GLN A 599 2.10 19.71 57.72
N SER A 600 2.49 20.97 57.87
CA SER A 600 3.83 21.33 58.39
C SER A 600 3.76 21.62 59.89
N LEU A 601 4.88 21.47 60.60
CA LEU A 601 5.00 21.80 62.02
C LEU A 601 4.61 23.27 62.30
N SER A 602 4.94 24.17 61.37
CA SER A 602 4.55 25.58 61.44
C SER A 602 3.03 25.79 61.34
N ALA A 603 2.35 25.06 60.45
CA ALA A 603 0.89 25.08 60.34
C ALA A 603 0.22 24.53 61.61
N GLU A 604 0.81 23.48 62.18
CA GLU A 604 0.30 22.82 63.38
C GLU A 604 0.45 23.70 64.64
N ILE A 605 1.60 24.37 64.79
CA ILE A 605 1.85 25.36 65.86
C ILE A 605 0.92 26.58 65.70
N SER A 606 0.65 27.02 64.46
CA SER A 606 -0.26 28.14 64.21
C SER A 606 -1.72 27.81 64.54
N ARG A 607 -2.14 26.56 64.32
CA ARG A 607 -3.51 26.09 64.58
C ARG A 607 -3.80 25.84 66.06
N HIS A 608 -2.82 25.31 66.80
CA HIS A 608 -3.01 24.84 68.18
C HIS A 608 -2.27 25.68 69.23
N GLY A 609 -1.59 26.76 68.81
CA GLY A 609 -0.71 27.54 69.67
C GLY A 609 0.64 26.85 69.90
N PRO A 610 1.57 27.52 70.63
CA PRO A 610 2.85 26.91 70.97
C PRO A 610 2.64 25.54 71.62
N ALA A 611 3.53 24.58 71.36
CA ALA A 611 3.39 23.19 71.84
C ALA A 611 3.13 23.06 73.36
N SER A 612 3.44 24.10 74.13
CA SER A 612 3.17 24.22 75.56
C SER A 612 1.70 24.38 75.96
N THR A 613 0.78 24.74 75.05
CA THR A 613 -0.65 24.98 75.35
C THR A 613 -1.57 23.78 75.07
N TRP A 614 -1.01 22.64 74.67
CA TRP A 614 -1.77 21.47 74.25
C TRP A 614 -2.22 20.65 75.49
N VAL A 615 -3.53 20.62 75.76
CA VAL A 615 -4.11 19.96 76.96
C VAL A 615 -4.27 18.45 76.73
N GLY A 616 -3.49 17.64 77.42
CA GLY A 616 -3.52 16.16 77.34
C GLY A 616 -2.13 15.52 77.43
N LEU A 617 -1.37 15.87 78.48
CA LEU A 617 0.05 15.55 78.62
C LEU A 617 0.29 14.26 79.42
N THR A 618 0.54 13.18 78.68
CA THR A 618 1.59 12.20 79.03
C THR A 618 2.15 11.45 77.82
N ALA A 619 1.65 11.70 76.61
CA ALA A 619 2.10 10.99 75.39
C ALA A 619 2.76 11.88 74.32
N PHE A 620 2.83 13.20 74.51
CA PHE A 620 3.33 14.12 73.46
C PHE A 620 4.79 14.57 73.65
N THR A 621 5.32 14.58 74.88
CA THR A 621 6.76 14.77 75.14
C THR A 621 7.61 13.59 74.68
N CYS A 622 7.00 12.45 74.33
CA CYS A 622 7.69 11.27 73.80
C CYS A 622 7.39 10.98 72.31
N ARG A 623 6.80 11.92 71.57
CA ARG A 623 6.51 11.76 70.12
C ARG A 623 7.47 12.48 69.16
N TRP A 624 8.51 13.10 69.70
CA TRP A 624 9.72 13.53 68.97
C TRP A 624 10.97 13.27 69.84
N PRO A 625 11.38 12.02 70.10
CA PRO A 625 12.47 11.76 71.05
C PRO A 625 13.88 12.14 70.57
N GLU A 626 14.07 12.57 69.32
CA GLU A 626 15.42 12.74 68.74
C GLU A 626 15.75 14.14 68.20
N LEU A 627 14.87 15.14 68.35
CA LEU A 627 15.25 16.54 68.09
C LEU A 627 15.55 17.24 69.42
N ASP A 628 16.70 16.89 69.99
CA ASP A 628 17.33 17.68 71.04
C ASP A 628 17.70 19.06 70.45
N LEU A 629 16.85 20.05 70.72
CA LEU A 629 17.04 21.47 70.38
C LEU A 629 18.27 22.10 71.07
N ASN A 630 19.02 21.35 71.89
CA ASN A 630 20.34 21.72 72.40
C ASN A 630 21.50 20.85 71.89
N SER A 631 21.24 19.82 71.07
CA SER A 631 22.30 19.09 70.38
C SER A 631 22.70 19.86 69.13
N ARG A 632 23.87 20.50 69.20
CA ARG A 632 24.56 20.99 68.01
C ARG A 632 24.85 19.78 67.12
N ILE A 633 24.05 19.55 66.09
CA ILE A 633 24.62 19.02 64.85
C ILE A 633 25.68 20.06 64.46
N SER A 634 26.95 19.68 64.59
CA SER A 634 28.07 20.54 64.22
C SER A 634 27.82 21.09 62.81
N PRO A 635 27.81 22.43 62.59
CA PRO A 635 27.66 23.05 61.27
C PRO A 635 28.89 22.87 60.36
N SER A 636 29.55 21.71 60.38
CA SER A 636 30.82 21.50 59.70
C SER A 636 30.95 20.08 59.14
N ALA A 637 30.05 19.73 58.21
CA ALA A 637 30.28 18.66 57.23
C ALA A 637 29.35 18.72 56.01
N SER A 638 28.19 19.40 56.08
CA SER A 638 27.23 19.39 54.95
C SER A 638 26.39 20.67 54.76
N GLY A 639 26.58 21.74 55.53
CA GLY A 639 26.00 23.06 55.22
C GLY A 639 24.46 23.17 55.18
N ILE A 640 23.72 22.29 55.87
CA ILE A 640 22.25 22.26 55.84
C ILE A 640 21.66 23.16 56.95
N GLU A 641 20.98 24.24 56.57
CA GLU A 641 20.09 25.01 57.48
C GLU A 641 18.69 24.37 57.52
N LEU A 642 18.22 23.96 58.71
CA LEU A 642 16.85 23.46 58.92
C LEU A 642 15.97 24.60 59.43
N LEU A 643 15.06 25.10 58.58
CA LEU A 643 14.06 26.09 58.95
C LEU A 643 12.79 25.40 59.50
N PRO A 644 12.08 25.98 60.49
CA PRO A 644 10.83 25.41 61.05
C PRO A 644 9.71 25.18 60.02
N THR A 645 9.75 25.91 58.91
CA THR A 645 8.85 25.75 57.75
C THR A 645 9.07 24.44 56.99
N SER A 646 10.19 23.75 57.23
CA SER A 646 10.64 22.56 56.48
C SER A 646 10.42 21.25 57.24
N LEU A 647 9.72 21.26 58.38
CA LEU A 647 9.42 20.08 59.21
C LEU A 647 7.95 19.66 59.06
N GLY A 648 7.68 18.38 58.79
CA GLY A 648 6.33 17.77 58.76
C GLY A 648 6.12 16.79 59.92
N PRO A 649 4.88 16.55 60.39
CA PRO A 649 4.58 15.53 61.38
C PRO A 649 4.45 14.15 60.72
N HIS A 650 5.37 13.24 61.05
CA HIS A 650 5.22 11.84 60.67
C HIS A 650 4.37 11.09 61.71
N THR A 651 3.09 10.84 61.43
CA THR A 651 2.38 9.66 61.98
C THR A 651 1.13 9.32 61.16
N ARG A 652 1.09 8.13 60.55
CA ARG A 652 -0.17 7.50 60.09
C ARG A 652 -1.01 7.15 61.33
N VAL A 653 -2.22 7.70 61.43
CA VAL A 653 -3.22 7.26 62.43
C VAL A 653 -4.06 6.15 61.79
N THR A 654 -3.88 4.91 62.22
CA THR A 654 -4.81 3.80 61.92
C THR A 654 -5.91 3.74 62.99
N PRO A 655 -7.20 3.69 62.62
CA PRO A 655 -8.26 3.54 63.60
C PRO A 655 -8.29 2.09 64.12
N VAL A 656 -8.07 1.92 65.43
CA VAL A 656 -8.28 0.63 66.12
C VAL A 656 -9.78 0.48 66.38
N SER A 657 -10.42 -0.51 65.76
CA SER A 657 -11.75 -0.96 66.17
C SER A 657 -11.61 -1.86 67.40
N ALA A 658 -12.19 -1.41 68.51
CA ALA A 658 -12.36 -2.21 69.71
C ALA A 658 -13.80 -2.77 69.72
N ASN A 659 -13.94 -4.08 69.61
CA ASN A 659 -14.89 -4.85 70.40
C ASN A 659 -14.56 -6.35 70.39
N SER A 660 -14.00 -6.79 71.52
CA SER A 660 -14.22 -8.09 72.18
C SER A 660 -15.72 -8.46 72.21
N THR A 661 -16.22 -9.71 72.26
CA THR A 661 -15.71 -11.03 72.69
C THR A 661 -16.85 -12.05 72.47
N VAL A 662 -16.53 -13.34 72.67
CA VAL A 662 -17.37 -14.43 73.23
C VAL A 662 -17.83 -15.56 72.28
N ASP A 663 -17.13 -16.70 72.47
CA ASP A 663 -17.57 -18.10 72.54
C ASP A 663 -17.99 -18.95 71.33
N SER A 664 -17.19 -20.02 71.20
CA SER A 664 -17.59 -21.45 71.34
C SER A 664 -17.73 -22.33 70.09
N VAL A 665 -16.88 -23.36 70.08
CA VAL A 665 -17.18 -24.78 69.78
C VAL A 665 -17.20 -25.23 68.30
N MET A 666 -16.04 -25.79 67.89
CA MET A 666 -15.78 -27.11 67.24
C MET A 666 -16.99 -28.03 66.92
N PRO A 667 -16.85 -29.12 66.12
CA PRO A 667 -15.77 -29.51 65.18
C PRO A 667 -16.28 -30.11 63.84
N ARG A 668 -15.41 -30.14 62.82
CA ARG A 668 -14.76 -31.38 62.31
C ARG A 668 -13.71 -31.05 61.28
#